data_AF-A0A7Z0ISZ4-F1
#
_entry.id   AF-A0A7Z0ISZ4-F1
#
_cell.length_a   1.000
_cell.length_b   1.000
_cell.length_c   1.000
_cell.angle_alpha   90.00
_cell.angle_beta   90.00
_cell.angle_gamma   90.00
#
_symmetry.space_group_name_H-M   'P 1'
#
loop_
_entity.id
_entity.type
_entity.pdbx_description
1 polymer ?
#
loop_
_entity_poly.entity_id
_entity_poly.type
_entity_poly.pdbx_seq_one_letter_code
_entity_poly.pdbx_strand_id
1 'polypeptide(L)'
;MRPLAPTLALVLALLVTAGPSVADVPPPPPTAVTLAPGGIPPSQQESNGYDFAAGGEALSTVATQHVAPGLKLTNFQRLEDTGWNRGNVLTADLSEPTLSMDVRNTGKVAGIGTLSSQMSGTGAVAGVNAGFYDMNASGAPVGLAKSRDGLQNARFGSDPTLSMAGAQAAIGELTSGGTVTIDGAEHDLAGFNTPSLPTGGIGVYTQAWGDYTLDRPVGGPGNTSPEVARANVVDGVVTAVADEAGAPAVPDGGQVLLGREAGARVVRGLEVGDRVDVAVGLAEEADWAVSGNVQLVVDGKVGPGIGDDGVHSRTAVGLNRDGTKLIVLALDGQTGASRGMTRAELAGFMLSLGAYQSLNLDGGGSTTMAARVAGDVSPRTVDTPSDGTEREVSNSLLFFSSAEPTGVATGAQVRPATNRAGAYRVLQGQRRTVFGSGLDAAYAAVEQPGRFRTQDPEVRIVDVHEDRAAALGRRTGSADVVYTTSRHRATMPLTVLGPLDRLAVDKSQLAIEQAGETATIQITGYDPDGRPAPIEPSEVTVDADPGVEVTRDGANGFAIRPTMESGAAVVDFAVGGHHVTSSVLVGSEQHTLADFTDGATWKVETARAAASIERVSGGGHDGGDALRLRHDFTTSTGTRGVYAVPPAGLAVPGSPLSLSLWVEGDASGIWPRIQIRSGDGTVSNLDGDLVTWDGWQQVTYPIPPGTAMPIRVDKIRFLETRPDVSYRGDLTISDLVANVAPDAPPTQTGPVQDPVILTEGTVDERPQRIAVMSDGQFVARNPDSDLVRHVRETLREIVAARPDHLIIDGDLVDEASPADIALAKRILDEEVGDRVPYTYVPGNHEVMGGPISNFKAVFGPTHTAFRIGATQLITLNSSSGTLHGNDDGKTQLTELESQLTAAAADPAVTGVVLAMHHPIEDPLPDKASQLIDRIEAKQLEDRLGRFRTSSGKSVAVINGHVGVFHGSSAQGVSMLVNGNSGKNPAGNAAGGGFRGWTMVGIDPSAGVVGSDPRPGARLRWLRAETRPAVDAVSIGAPETLAAGSSVTLESTFSQGAATVPVAWPVTADWGGDGVALGEQGRGVVRLDPATRRLTALRPGTATLTLVVNGVKAESTVTVTR
;
A
#
# COMPACT_ATOMS: atom_id res chain seq x y z
N MET A 1 66.29 16.26 61.58
CA MET A 1 65.05 16.90 62.07
C MET A 1 64.80 18.13 61.23
N ARG A 2 63.83 18.07 60.29
CA ARG A 2 63.52 19.13 59.31
C ARG A 2 64.73 19.57 58.45
N PRO A 3 64.58 20.34 57.36
CA PRO A 3 63.45 20.58 56.45
C PRO A 3 63.81 20.19 54.99
N LEU A 4 62.90 20.41 54.03
CA LEU A 4 63.11 21.15 52.75
C LEU A 4 62.04 20.81 51.69
N ALA A 5 61.51 21.86 51.05
CA ALA A 5 60.70 21.86 49.83
C ALA A 5 61.63 21.72 48.58
N PRO A 6 61.17 21.61 47.30
CA PRO A 6 60.11 22.42 46.64
C PRO A 6 59.29 21.74 45.50
N THR A 7 58.51 22.58 44.76
CA THR A 7 57.86 22.43 43.43
C THR A 7 56.58 21.55 43.36
N LEU A 8 55.47 21.89 42.67
CA LEU A 8 55.30 22.46 41.32
C LEU A 8 53.85 23.01 41.07
N ALA A 9 53.74 24.03 40.21
CA ALA A 9 52.65 24.45 39.29
C ALA A 9 51.18 24.58 39.75
N LEU A 10 50.69 25.83 39.70
CA LEU A 10 49.27 26.23 39.75
C LEU A 10 48.78 26.51 38.31
N VAL A 11 47.80 25.76 37.81
CA VAL A 11 47.06 26.10 36.58
C VAL A 11 45.74 26.75 36.97
N LEU A 12 45.54 27.95 36.42
CA LEU A 12 44.40 28.84 36.63
C LEU A 12 43.16 28.27 35.91
N ALA A 13 42.15 27.80 36.65
CA ALA A 13 40.84 27.51 36.09
C ALA A 13 40.00 28.79 36.11
N LEU A 14 39.78 29.40 34.93
CA LEU A 14 38.72 30.39 34.74
C LEU A 14 37.37 29.67 34.86
N LEU A 15 36.55 30.09 35.82
CA LEU A 15 35.12 29.80 35.82
C LEU A 15 34.48 30.48 34.61
N VAL A 16 34.15 29.70 33.57
CA VAL A 16 33.09 30.04 32.63
C VAL A 16 31.79 29.57 33.26
N THR A 17 30.95 30.50 33.67
CA THR A 17 29.55 30.20 34.01
C THR A 17 28.86 29.71 32.75
N ALA A 18 28.57 28.41 32.68
CA ALA A 18 27.69 27.86 31.66
C ALA A 18 26.33 28.53 31.78
N GLY A 19 26.05 29.46 30.86
CA GLY A 19 24.68 29.87 30.57
C GLY A 19 23.91 28.66 30.02
N PRO A 20 22.56 28.66 30.12
CA PRO A 20 21.76 27.59 29.56
C PRO A 20 22.09 27.45 28.08
N SER A 21 22.57 26.27 27.69
CA SER A 21 22.78 25.91 26.29
C SER A 21 21.42 25.97 25.59
N VAL A 22 21.28 26.90 24.66
CA VAL A 22 20.25 26.87 23.63
C VAL A 22 20.68 25.79 22.64
N ALA A 23 20.27 24.56 22.91
CA ALA A 23 20.29 23.45 21.97
C ALA A 23 19.00 22.65 22.18
N ASP A 24 18.46 22.16 21.07
CA ASP A 24 17.32 21.24 20.94
C ASP A 24 15.92 21.88 20.79
N VAL A 25 15.77 22.70 19.74
CA VAL A 25 14.50 22.69 18.98
C VAL A 25 14.77 21.91 17.70
N PRO A 26 14.12 20.75 17.48
CA PRO A 26 14.29 19.99 16.25
C PRO A 26 13.81 20.83 15.04
N PRO A 27 14.46 20.72 13.87
CA PRO A 27 13.97 21.36 12.64
C PRO A 27 12.53 20.91 12.35
N PRO A 28 11.72 21.74 11.67
CA PRO A 28 10.38 21.33 11.31
C PRO A 28 10.44 20.02 10.51
N PRO A 29 9.59 19.03 10.82
CA PRO A 29 9.70 17.69 10.24
C PRO A 29 9.58 17.74 8.71
N PRO A 30 10.25 16.86 7.95
CA PRO A 30 10.19 16.87 6.49
C PRO A 30 8.78 16.56 5.98
N THR A 31 8.39 17.24 4.90
CA THR A 31 7.03 17.20 4.35
C THR A 31 6.77 15.95 3.52
N ALA A 32 7.14 14.75 3.98
CA ALA A 32 6.87 13.52 3.23
C ALA A 32 5.39 13.18 3.21
N VAL A 33 4.64 13.83 2.32
CA VAL A 33 3.33 13.35 1.90
C VAL A 33 3.58 12.13 1.02
N THR A 34 3.69 10.96 1.64
CA THR A 34 3.26 9.75 0.94
C THR A 34 1.80 9.98 0.56
N LEU A 35 1.45 9.74 -0.70
CA LEU A 35 0.06 9.70 -1.17
C LEU A 35 -0.64 8.50 -0.50
N ALA A 36 -0.82 8.55 0.82
CA ALA A 36 -1.73 7.68 1.53
C ALA A 36 -3.12 8.30 1.36
N PRO A 37 -4.01 7.68 0.57
CA PRO A 37 -5.30 8.28 0.28
C PRO A 37 -6.15 8.33 1.56
N GLY A 38 -7.05 9.31 1.64
CA GLY A 38 -7.96 9.53 2.78
C GLY A 38 -7.56 10.61 3.79
N GLY A 39 -6.31 11.11 3.77
CA GLY A 39 -5.84 12.13 4.72
C GLY A 39 -5.69 13.55 4.17
N ILE A 40 -5.66 13.71 2.84
CA ILE A 40 -5.39 14.99 2.18
C ILE A 40 -6.72 15.77 2.02
N PRO A 41 -6.87 16.95 2.66
CA PRO A 41 -8.05 17.79 2.50
C PRO A 41 -8.36 18.04 1.01
N PRO A 42 -9.63 18.17 0.59
CA PRO A 42 -9.97 18.48 -0.80
C PRO A 42 -9.23 19.71 -1.35
N SER A 43 -8.94 20.70 -0.50
CA SER A 43 -8.16 21.90 -0.85
C SER A 43 -6.69 21.62 -1.20
N GLN A 44 -6.17 20.42 -0.91
CA GLN A 44 -4.83 19.98 -1.25
C GLN A 44 -4.81 18.95 -2.39
N GLN A 45 -5.99 18.58 -2.93
CA GLN A 45 -6.14 17.72 -4.11
C GLN A 45 -6.13 18.55 -5.41
N GLU A 46 -5.27 19.57 -5.49
CA GLU A 46 -5.06 20.32 -6.72
C GLU A 46 -4.20 19.51 -7.69
N SER A 47 -4.56 19.54 -8.98
CA SER A 47 -3.85 18.85 -10.05
C SER A 47 -2.92 19.75 -10.87
N ASN A 48 -2.73 21.00 -10.46
CA ASN A 48 -2.00 22.01 -11.23
C ASN A 48 -2.53 22.18 -12.68
N GLY A 49 -3.83 21.96 -12.89
CA GLY A 49 -4.49 22.04 -14.20
C GLY A 49 -4.35 20.80 -15.08
N TYR A 50 -3.74 19.71 -14.57
CA TYR A 50 -3.75 18.41 -15.23
C TYR A 50 -5.08 17.69 -15.01
N ASP A 51 -5.52 16.90 -15.98
CA ASP A 51 -6.66 16.02 -15.85
C ASP A 51 -6.18 14.56 -15.83
N PHE A 52 -5.98 14.03 -14.63
CA PHE A 52 -5.53 12.64 -14.43
C PHE A 52 -6.64 11.60 -14.63
N ALA A 53 -7.88 12.03 -14.90
CA ALA A 53 -9.05 11.19 -15.15
C ALA A 53 -9.60 11.31 -16.59
N ALA A 54 -8.99 12.13 -17.45
CA ALA A 54 -9.45 12.44 -18.81
C ALA A 54 -9.63 11.20 -19.72
N GLY A 55 -8.89 10.12 -19.47
CA GLY A 55 -8.91 8.86 -20.21
C GLY A 55 -9.87 7.81 -19.64
N GLY A 56 -10.74 8.22 -18.70
CA GLY A 56 -11.65 7.33 -17.99
C GLY A 56 -10.96 6.51 -16.89
N GLU A 57 -9.76 6.92 -16.45
CA GLU A 57 -9.06 6.29 -15.34
C GLU A 57 -9.92 6.37 -14.05
N ALA A 58 -9.89 5.29 -13.27
CA ALA A 58 -10.67 5.16 -12.05
C ALA A 58 -9.78 5.36 -10.81
N LEU A 59 -10.42 5.62 -9.66
CA LEU A 59 -9.77 5.64 -8.35
C LEU A 59 -8.51 6.54 -8.29
N SER A 60 -8.56 7.68 -8.98
CA SER A 60 -7.41 8.60 -9.08
C SER A 60 -7.23 9.46 -7.84
N THR A 61 -5.98 9.67 -7.43
CA THR A 61 -5.58 10.63 -6.40
C THR A 61 -4.46 11.54 -6.91
N VAL A 62 -4.51 12.81 -6.50
CA VAL A 62 -3.56 13.84 -6.92
C VAL A 62 -3.34 14.85 -5.80
N ALA A 63 -2.12 15.37 -5.69
CA ALA A 63 -1.80 16.50 -4.81
C ALA A 63 -0.67 17.35 -5.41
N THR A 64 -0.79 18.67 -5.29
CA THR A 64 0.23 19.63 -5.78
C THR A 64 0.85 20.41 -4.64
N GLN A 65 2.17 20.60 -4.69
CA GLN A 65 2.96 21.39 -3.76
C GLN A 65 3.91 22.34 -4.51
N HIS A 66 4.19 23.50 -3.91
CA HIS A 66 5.22 24.41 -4.41
C HIS A 66 6.62 23.90 -4.05
N VAL A 67 7.62 24.16 -4.90
CA VAL A 67 9.04 23.85 -4.65
C VAL A 67 9.86 25.13 -4.61
N ALA A 68 9.71 25.97 -5.63
CA ALA A 68 10.31 27.30 -5.77
C ALA A 68 9.37 28.20 -6.61
N PRO A 69 9.61 29.52 -6.72
CA PRO A 69 8.94 30.33 -7.74
C PRO A 69 9.04 29.67 -9.11
N GLY A 70 7.92 29.61 -9.84
CA GLY A 70 7.83 28.94 -11.13
C GLY A 70 7.93 27.39 -11.08
N LEU A 71 8.14 26.75 -9.93
CA LEU A 71 8.37 25.30 -9.84
C LEU A 71 7.39 24.61 -8.88
N LYS A 72 6.63 23.64 -9.40
CA LYS A 72 5.61 22.88 -8.63
C LYS A 72 5.78 21.38 -8.82
N LEU A 73 5.56 20.61 -7.75
CA LEU A 73 5.52 19.15 -7.74
C LEU A 73 4.08 18.68 -7.67
N THR A 74 3.67 17.78 -8.55
CA THR A 74 2.35 17.12 -8.53
C THR A 74 2.54 15.61 -8.41
N ASN A 75 2.09 15.01 -7.31
CA ASN A 75 2.10 13.57 -7.12
C ASN A 75 0.75 13.00 -7.57
N PHE A 76 0.73 11.84 -8.23
CA PHE A 76 -0.51 11.17 -8.63
C PHE A 76 -0.46 9.65 -8.46
N GLN A 77 -1.63 9.04 -8.33
CA GLN A 77 -1.85 7.59 -8.47
C GLN A 77 -3.19 7.37 -9.17
N ARG A 78 -3.26 6.45 -10.13
CA ARG A 78 -4.49 6.15 -10.88
C ARG A 78 -4.52 4.71 -11.35
N LEU A 79 -5.73 4.17 -11.48
CA LEU A 79 -5.97 2.85 -12.05
C LEU A 79 -6.31 3.00 -13.54
N GLU A 80 -5.52 2.33 -14.37
CA GLU A 80 -5.70 2.23 -15.83
C GLU A 80 -6.13 0.80 -16.21
N ASP A 81 -6.51 0.58 -17.47
CA ASP A 81 -6.93 -0.75 -17.98
C ASP A 81 -5.87 -1.84 -17.76
N THR A 82 -4.59 -1.44 -17.78
CA THR A 82 -3.46 -2.35 -17.61
C THR A 82 -2.95 -2.47 -16.18
N GLY A 83 -3.54 -1.74 -15.22
CA GLY A 83 -3.15 -1.73 -13.81
C GLY A 83 -2.85 -0.34 -13.25
N TRP A 84 -2.31 -0.30 -12.02
CA TRP A 84 -1.97 0.94 -11.33
C TRP A 84 -0.76 1.64 -11.93
N ASN A 85 -0.83 2.96 -12.00
CA ASN A 85 0.31 3.83 -12.25
C ASN A 85 0.39 4.92 -11.17
N ARG A 86 1.60 5.13 -10.65
CA ARG A 86 1.93 6.17 -9.69
C ARG A 86 3.14 6.95 -10.19
N GLY A 87 3.16 8.25 -9.94
CA GLY A 87 4.31 9.06 -10.33
C GLY A 87 4.26 10.50 -9.84
N ASN A 88 5.24 11.26 -10.31
CA ASN A 88 5.53 12.63 -9.93
C ASN A 88 5.74 13.49 -11.17
N VAL A 89 5.04 14.63 -11.24
CA VAL A 89 5.18 15.62 -12.30
C VAL A 89 5.75 16.90 -11.70
N LEU A 90 7.00 17.23 -12.03
CA LEU A 90 7.61 18.52 -11.75
C LEU A 90 7.33 19.47 -12.91
N THR A 91 6.71 20.60 -12.61
CA THR A 91 6.28 21.60 -13.59
C THR A 91 7.06 22.89 -13.40
N ALA A 92 7.83 23.29 -14.41
CA ALA A 92 8.65 24.49 -14.43
C ALA A 92 8.08 25.54 -15.41
N ASP A 93 7.79 26.74 -14.90
CA ASP A 93 7.51 27.94 -15.68
C ASP A 93 8.84 28.58 -16.09
N LEU A 94 9.17 28.46 -17.38
CA LEU A 94 10.42 28.95 -17.95
C LEU A 94 10.43 30.48 -18.13
N SER A 95 9.31 31.16 -17.88
CA SER A 95 9.24 32.62 -17.86
C SER A 95 9.61 33.22 -16.49
N GLU A 96 9.75 32.39 -15.45
CA GLU A 96 10.17 32.82 -14.12
C GLU A 96 11.68 33.13 -14.11
N PRO A 97 12.10 34.40 -13.98
CA PRO A 97 13.51 34.80 -14.10
C PRO A 97 14.41 34.26 -12.99
N THR A 98 13.84 33.81 -11.87
CA THR A 98 14.61 33.23 -10.77
C THR A 98 14.83 31.73 -10.89
N LEU A 99 14.12 31.05 -11.79
CA LEU A 99 14.28 29.62 -12.03
C LEU A 99 15.36 29.39 -13.07
N SER A 100 16.34 28.53 -12.74
CA SER A 100 17.35 28.09 -13.69
C SER A 100 17.62 26.61 -13.56
N MET A 101 18.25 26.03 -14.58
CA MET A 101 18.50 24.60 -14.68
C MET A 101 19.87 24.36 -15.27
N ASP A 102 20.43 23.18 -14.97
CA ASP A 102 21.68 22.72 -15.54
C ASP A 102 21.78 21.18 -15.46
N VAL A 103 22.59 20.61 -16.34
CA VAL A 103 22.91 19.17 -16.33
C VAL A 103 24.15 18.99 -15.47
N ARG A 104 24.08 18.12 -14.46
CA ARG A 104 25.18 17.88 -13.51
C ARG A 104 25.52 16.40 -13.47
N ASN A 105 26.81 16.11 -13.26
CA ASN A 105 27.36 14.79 -13.00
C ASN A 105 28.15 14.83 -11.69
N THR A 106 28.90 13.77 -11.38
CA THR A 106 29.73 13.66 -10.17
C THR A 106 31.02 14.51 -10.19
N GLY A 107 31.20 15.36 -11.21
CA GLY A 107 32.46 16.03 -11.54
C GLY A 107 33.36 15.21 -12.47
N LYS A 108 33.00 13.96 -12.77
CA LYS A 108 33.64 13.08 -13.75
C LYS A 108 32.59 12.53 -14.70
N VAL A 109 32.91 12.47 -15.99
CA VAL A 109 32.05 11.90 -17.04
C VAL A 109 31.91 10.40 -16.83
N ALA A 110 32.99 9.67 -16.61
CA ALA A 110 32.97 8.25 -16.24
C ALA A 110 32.89 8.07 -14.71
N GLY A 111 31.92 8.73 -14.08
CA GLY A 111 31.64 8.63 -12.65
C GLY A 111 30.14 8.62 -12.39
N ILE A 112 29.69 7.72 -11.52
CA ILE A 112 28.28 7.54 -11.17
C ILE A 112 28.02 7.91 -9.72
N GLY A 113 26.79 8.32 -9.44
CA GLY A 113 26.31 8.60 -8.09
C GLY A 113 24.80 8.73 -8.08
N THR A 114 24.18 8.52 -6.92
CA THR A 114 22.72 8.68 -6.78
C THR A 114 22.30 10.12 -7.08
N LEU A 115 21.04 10.35 -7.46
CA LEU A 115 20.50 11.70 -7.66
C LEU A 115 20.72 12.56 -6.41
N SER A 116 20.42 12.01 -5.22
CA SER A 116 20.63 12.69 -3.94
C SER A 116 22.08 13.11 -3.72
N SER A 117 23.05 12.27 -4.10
CA SER A 117 24.48 12.60 -4.05
C SER A 117 24.84 13.72 -5.03
N GLN A 118 24.37 13.67 -6.28
CA GLN A 118 24.64 14.69 -7.30
C GLN A 118 24.02 16.05 -6.97
N MET A 119 22.91 16.07 -6.21
CA MET A 119 22.28 17.29 -5.74
C MET A 119 22.97 17.90 -4.51
N SER A 120 23.62 17.07 -3.69
CA SER A 120 24.19 17.50 -2.41
C SER A 120 25.22 18.61 -2.59
N GLY A 121 25.11 19.67 -1.78
CA GLY A 121 26.04 20.82 -1.82
C GLY A 121 25.93 21.73 -3.05
N THR A 122 25.07 21.43 -4.03
CA THR A 122 24.92 22.25 -5.25
C THR A 122 23.98 23.44 -5.08
N GLY A 123 23.09 23.40 -4.08
CA GLY A 123 22.00 24.36 -3.93
C GLY A 123 20.77 24.08 -4.80
N ALA A 124 20.74 22.95 -5.52
CA ALA A 124 19.56 22.53 -6.27
C ALA A 124 18.34 22.35 -5.35
N VAL A 125 17.17 22.81 -5.80
CA VAL A 125 15.89 22.70 -5.08
C VAL A 125 15.07 21.50 -5.56
N ALA A 126 15.34 20.99 -6.75
CA ALA A 126 14.79 19.74 -7.26
C ALA A 126 15.74 19.15 -8.31
N GLY A 127 15.54 17.88 -8.64
CA GLY A 127 16.29 17.19 -9.67
C GLY A 127 15.61 15.91 -10.12
N VAL A 128 16.02 15.43 -11.28
CA VAL A 128 15.63 14.13 -11.84
C VAL A 128 16.83 13.50 -12.53
N ASN A 129 16.91 12.17 -12.58
CA ASN A 129 17.89 11.49 -13.43
C ASN A 129 17.73 11.91 -14.91
N ALA A 130 18.81 11.85 -15.69
CA ALA A 130 18.76 12.31 -17.08
C ALA A 130 19.24 11.29 -18.13
N GLY A 131 20.42 11.46 -18.70
CA GLY A 131 20.85 10.74 -19.91
C GLY A 131 21.17 9.26 -19.69
N PHE A 132 21.05 8.48 -20.77
CA PHE A 132 21.47 7.08 -20.82
C PHE A 132 22.99 6.95 -20.65
N TYR A 133 23.44 5.84 -20.05
CA TYR A 133 24.84 5.62 -19.74
C TYR A 133 25.27 4.15 -19.88
N ASP A 134 26.58 3.92 -19.98
CA ASP A 134 27.21 2.60 -20.09
C ASP A 134 27.25 1.90 -18.72
N MET A 135 26.04 1.57 -18.22
CA MET A 135 25.76 1.16 -16.83
C MET A 135 26.56 -0.06 -16.34
N ASN A 136 26.87 -1.01 -17.24
CA ASN A 136 27.58 -2.25 -16.88
C ASN A 136 29.10 -2.17 -17.07
N ALA A 137 29.65 -0.98 -17.34
CA ALA A 137 31.08 -0.79 -17.58
C ALA A 137 31.61 0.55 -17.07
N SER A 138 31.67 1.59 -17.93
CA SER A 138 32.33 2.85 -17.56
C SER A 138 31.48 3.76 -16.69
N GLY A 139 30.16 3.56 -16.68
CA GLY A 139 29.24 4.49 -16.05
C GLY A 139 29.09 5.83 -16.80
N ALA A 140 29.80 6.03 -17.92
CA ALA A 140 29.78 7.29 -18.66
C ALA A 140 28.51 7.45 -19.51
N PRO A 141 27.99 8.68 -19.71
CA PRO A 141 26.85 8.93 -20.56
C PRO A 141 27.14 8.59 -22.03
N VAL A 142 26.14 8.04 -22.72
CA VAL A 142 26.28 7.56 -24.12
C VAL A 142 26.01 8.66 -25.14
N GLY A 143 24.98 9.48 -24.92
CA GLY A 143 24.59 10.58 -25.83
C GLY A 143 25.13 11.93 -25.39
N LEU A 144 24.78 13.00 -26.13
CA LEU A 144 25.15 14.37 -25.80
C LEU A 144 24.77 14.81 -24.38
N ALA A 145 25.73 15.40 -23.65
CA ALA A 145 25.47 16.26 -22.51
C ALA A 145 26.38 17.50 -22.52
N LYS A 146 25.78 18.66 -22.34
CA LYS A 146 26.43 19.97 -22.16
C LYS A 146 25.89 20.60 -20.88
N SER A 147 26.78 21.03 -20.00
CA SER A 147 26.41 21.89 -18.88
C SER A 147 26.77 23.34 -19.22
N ARG A 148 26.38 24.26 -18.35
CA ARG A 148 26.81 25.67 -18.44
C ARG A 148 28.32 25.85 -18.36
N ASP A 149 29.05 24.87 -17.82
CA ASP A 149 30.51 24.87 -17.72
C ASP A 149 31.19 24.41 -19.03
N GLY A 150 30.41 23.88 -19.98
CA GLY A 150 30.90 23.45 -21.29
C GLY A 150 30.38 22.07 -21.72
N LEU A 151 30.80 21.63 -22.90
CA LEU A 151 30.50 20.29 -23.41
C LEU A 151 31.13 19.25 -22.47
N GLN A 152 30.31 18.34 -21.93
CA GLN A 152 30.77 17.31 -21.01
C GLN A 152 31.17 16.06 -21.79
N ASN A 153 30.25 15.56 -22.61
CA ASN A 153 30.44 14.41 -23.47
C ASN A 153 29.51 14.48 -24.69
N ALA A 154 29.94 13.86 -25.79
CA ALA A 154 29.13 13.69 -26.98
C ALA A 154 29.64 12.52 -27.81
N ARG A 155 28.71 11.74 -28.37
CA ARG A 155 28.97 10.97 -29.58
C ARG A 155 28.58 11.86 -30.75
N PHE A 156 29.55 12.27 -31.57
CA PHE A 156 29.26 13.25 -32.62
C PHE A 156 28.27 12.68 -33.64
N GLY A 157 27.30 13.51 -34.03
CA GLY A 157 26.05 13.09 -34.66
C GLY A 157 24.86 13.92 -34.18
N SER A 158 23.65 13.54 -34.60
CA SER A 158 22.40 14.16 -34.13
C SER A 158 21.74 13.24 -33.12
N ASP A 159 21.36 13.81 -31.98
CA ASP A 159 20.65 13.13 -30.88
C ASP A 159 19.33 13.86 -30.55
N PRO A 160 18.23 13.13 -30.28
CA PRO A 160 17.05 13.70 -29.64
C PRO A 160 17.40 14.29 -28.26
N THR A 161 17.26 15.60 -28.13
CA THR A 161 17.86 16.37 -27.03
C THR A 161 16.87 17.39 -26.48
N LEU A 162 16.87 17.54 -25.14
CA LEU A 162 16.33 18.71 -24.46
C LEU A 162 17.48 19.72 -24.32
N SER A 163 17.30 20.92 -24.88
CA SER A 163 18.27 22.01 -24.79
C SER A 163 17.64 23.30 -24.30
N MET A 164 18.47 24.20 -23.77
CA MET A 164 18.08 25.54 -23.37
C MET A 164 19.08 26.55 -23.93
N ALA A 165 18.57 27.61 -24.56
CA ALA A 165 19.34 28.77 -24.96
C ALA A 165 18.68 30.04 -24.39
N GLY A 166 19.34 30.69 -23.43
CA GLY A 166 18.75 31.78 -22.68
C GLY A 166 17.53 31.31 -21.87
N ALA A 167 16.35 31.79 -22.25
CA ALA A 167 15.06 31.41 -21.64
C ALA A 167 14.18 30.59 -22.61
N GLN A 168 14.75 30.06 -23.68
CA GLN A 168 14.04 29.26 -24.69
C GLN A 168 14.50 27.81 -24.61
N ALA A 169 13.58 26.92 -24.26
CA ALA A 169 13.81 25.48 -24.30
C ALA A 169 13.36 24.90 -25.63
N ALA A 170 14.06 23.87 -26.10
CA ALA A 170 13.69 23.09 -27.27
C ALA A 170 13.83 21.59 -26.99
N ILE A 171 12.95 20.80 -27.61
CA ILE A 171 13.09 19.35 -27.71
C ILE A 171 13.08 18.99 -29.19
N GLY A 172 14.17 18.36 -29.65
CA GLY A 172 14.36 17.96 -31.04
C GLY A 172 15.75 17.39 -31.28
N GLU A 173 16.08 17.16 -32.55
CA GLU A 173 17.42 16.72 -32.95
C GLU A 173 18.43 17.86 -32.76
N LEU A 174 19.50 17.59 -31.99
CA LEU A 174 20.62 18.53 -31.84
C LEU A 174 21.91 17.86 -32.33
N THR A 175 22.57 18.49 -33.30
CA THR A 175 23.81 17.97 -33.87
C THR A 175 25.03 18.46 -33.10
N SER A 176 25.89 17.52 -32.69
CA SER A 176 27.22 17.78 -32.13
C SER A 176 28.30 17.31 -33.11
N GLY A 177 29.45 17.99 -33.11
CA GLY A 177 30.54 17.68 -34.03
C GLY A 177 31.88 18.22 -33.57
N GLY A 178 32.93 17.78 -34.25
CA GLY A 178 34.26 18.33 -34.06
C GLY A 178 35.25 17.90 -35.13
N THR A 179 36.31 18.67 -35.27
CA THR A 179 37.42 18.41 -36.20
C THR A 179 38.75 18.51 -35.46
N VAL A 180 39.74 17.76 -35.94
CA VAL A 180 41.14 17.96 -35.60
C VAL A 180 41.93 18.31 -36.86
N THR A 181 42.66 19.42 -36.81
CA THR A 181 43.53 19.87 -37.90
C THR A 181 44.96 19.46 -37.61
N ILE A 182 45.55 18.65 -38.50
CA ILE A 182 46.94 18.17 -38.42
C ILE A 182 47.63 18.63 -39.69
N ASP A 183 48.69 19.44 -39.58
CA ASP A 183 49.43 20.01 -40.73
C ASP A 183 48.56 20.69 -41.79
N GLY A 184 47.45 21.32 -41.35
CA GLY A 184 46.50 22.00 -42.22
C GLY A 184 45.49 21.08 -42.92
N ALA A 185 45.52 19.77 -42.66
CA ALA A 185 44.48 18.83 -43.07
C ALA A 185 43.48 18.60 -41.94
N GLU A 186 42.18 18.72 -42.26
CA GLU A 186 41.09 18.46 -41.31
C GLU A 186 40.71 16.98 -41.29
N HIS A 187 40.52 16.45 -40.09
CA HIS A 187 39.99 15.12 -39.83
C HIS A 187 38.77 15.21 -38.92
N ASP A 188 37.70 14.50 -39.27
CA ASP A 188 36.50 14.43 -38.45
C ASP A 188 36.78 13.69 -37.15
N LEU A 189 36.37 14.28 -36.03
CA LEU A 189 36.28 13.60 -34.76
C LEU A 189 34.97 12.81 -34.70
N ALA A 190 34.97 11.72 -33.93
CA ALA A 190 33.82 10.84 -33.75
C ALA A 190 33.16 10.99 -32.37
N GLY A 191 33.83 11.62 -31.41
CA GLY A 191 33.24 11.92 -30.10
C GLY A 191 34.16 12.64 -29.14
N PHE A 192 33.57 13.09 -28.04
CA PHE A 192 34.21 13.81 -26.94
C PHE A 192 33.82 13.14 -25.63
N ASN A 193 34.80 12.70 -24.83
CA ASN A 193 34.59 11.98 -23.56
C ASN A 193 33.50 10.88 -23.63
N THR A 194 33.48 10.08 -24.71
CA THR A 194 32.41 9.10 -24.95
C THR A 194 32.86 7.68 -24.60
N PRO A 195 31.99 6.81 -24.04
CA PRO A 195 32.34 5.42 -23.72
C PRO A 195 32.55 4.51 -24.94
N SER A 196 32.24 4.98 -26.15
CA SER A 196 32.40 4.17 -27.36
C SER A 196 32.67 5.02 -28.60
N LEU A 197 33.75 4.68 -29.31
CA LEU A 197 34.06 5.20 -30.63
C LEU A 197 33.59 4.24 -31.72
N PRO A 198 32.95 4.77 -32.80
CA PRO A 198 32.64 3.97 -33.97
C PRO A 198 33.93 3.47 -34.64
N THR A 199 33.82 2.38 -35.41
CA THR A 199 34.94 1.82 -36.19
C THR A 199 35.60 2.91 -37.05
N GLY A 200 36.92 3.01 -36.97
CA GLY A 200 37.70 4.01 -37.69
C GLY A 200 37.68 5.42 -37.10
N GLY A 201 36.99 5.65 -35.97
CA GLY A 201 36.85 6.97 -35.37
C GLY A 201 38.06 7.48 -34.57
N ILE A 202 38.11 8.79 -34.38
CA ILE A 202 39.04 9.50 -33.48
C ILE A 202 38.20 10.20 -32.40
N GLY A 203 38.50 9.96 -31.12
CA GLY A 203 37.88 10.64 -30.00
C GLY A 203 38.81 11.62 -29.31
N VAL A 204 38.24 12.60 -28.61
CA VAL A 204 38.97 13.52 -27.74
C VAL A 204 38.57 13.26 -26.29
N TYR A 205 39.56 13.13 -25.40
CA TYR A 205 39.34 12.93 -23.96
C TYR A 205 40.03 14.03 -23.17
N THR A 206 39.30 14.61 -22.21
CA THR A 206 39.80 15.65 -21.31
C THR A 206 39.88 15.12 -19.88
N GLN A 207 40.40 15.92 -18.96
CA GLN A 207 40.43 15.57 -17.54
C GLN A 207 39.02 15.29 -16.96
N ALA A 208 37.97 15.83 -17.58
CA ALA A 208 36.60 15.54 -17.21
C ALA A 208 36.23 14.06 -17.38
N TRP A 209 36.95 13.27 -18.18
CA TRP A 209 36.71 11.83 -18.31
C TRP A 209 36.75 11.10 -16.96
N GLY A 210 37.70 11.45 -16.09
CA GLY A 210 37.90 10.80 -14.80
C GLY A 210 38.88 9.63 -14.84
N ASP A 211 38.72 8.66 -13.93
CA ASP A 211 39.74 7.64 -13.65
C ASP A 211 39.50 6.32 -14.39
N TYR A 212 38.49 6.24 -15.26
CA TYR A 212 38.15 5.00 -15.96
C TYR A 212 39.07 4.77 -17.17
N THR A 213 39.48 3.53 -17.44
CA THR A 213 40.40 3.23 -18.56
C THR A 213 39.89 3.75 -19.91
N LEU A 214 40.81 4.24 -20.75
CA LEU A 214 40.53 4.62 -22.15
C LEU A 214 40.47 3.41 -23.09
N ASP A 215 40.69 2.19 -22.58
CA ASP A 215 40.48 0.96 -23.36
C ASP A 215 39.01 0.75 -23.74
N ARG A 216 38.07 1.22 -22.89
CA ARG A 216 36.63 1.02 -23.10
C ARG A 216 36.08 1.72 -24.35
N PRO A 217 36.44 2.98 -24.67
CA PRO A 217 36.09 3.63 -25.92
C PRO A 217 36.43 2.87 -27.20
N VAL A 218 37.52 2.12 -27.20
CA VAL A 218 38.03 1.39 -28.38
C VAL A 218 37.57 -0.08 -28.42
N GLY A 219 36.76 -0.51 -27.45
CA GLY A 219 36.01 -1.76 -27.44
C GLY A 219 35.71 -2.27 -26.03
N GLY A 220 34.75 -3.20 -25.90
CA GLY A 220 34.42 -3.80 -24.60
C GLY A 220 35.51 -4.77 -24.11
N PRO A 221 35.48 -5.19 -22.83
CA PRO A 221 36.41 -6.19 -22.30
C PRO A 221 36.46 -7.44 -23.20
N GLY A 222 37.65 -7.80 -23.67
CA GLY A 222 37.85 -8.95 -24.57
C GLY A 222 37.50 -8.72 -26.05
N ASN A 223 37.03 -7.53 -26.43
CA ASN A 223 36.70 -7.16 -27.81
C ASN A 223 37.24 -5.75 -28.18
N THR A 224 38.37 -5.37 -27.60
CA THR A 224 39.09 -4.14 -27.91
C THR A 224 39.62 -4.18 -29.35
N SER A 225 39.58 -3.05 -30.06
CA SER A 225 40.22 -2.95 -31.37
C SER A 225 41.68 -3.39 -31.31
N PRO A 226 42.14 -4.26 -32.23
CA PRO A 226 43.55 -4.65 -32.30
C PRO A 226 44.45 -3.52 -32.84
N GLU A 227 43.85 -2.46 -33.41
CA GLU A 227 44.56 -1.30 -33.94
C GLU A 227 44.09 -0.04 -33.22
N VAL A 228 44.92 0.48 -32.32
CA VAL A 228 44.66 1.63 -31.46
C VAL A 228 45.89 2.53 -31.41
N ALA A 229 45.67 3.83 -31.25
CA ALA A 229 46.74 4.79 -31.00
C ALA A 229 46.20 5.98 -30.20
N ARG A 230 47.02 6.55 -29.32
CA ARG A 230 46.71 7.77 -28.59
C ARG A 230 47.80 8.81 -28.73
N ALA A 231 47.43 10.09 -28.68
CA ALA A 231 48.35 11.21 -28.59
C ALA A 231 47.93 12.17 -27.47
N ASN A 232 48.87 12.53 -26.60
CA ASN A 232 48.67 13.54 -25.58
C ASN A 232 48.96 14.92 -26.16
N VAL A 233 48.05 15.87 -25.99
CA VAL A 233 48.14 17.22 -26.54
C VAL A 233 48.02 18.23 -25.40
N VAL A 234 48.97 19.15 -25.28
CA VAL A 234 48.97 20.24 -24.28
C VAL A 234 49.18 21.55 -25.03
N ASP A 235 48.32 22.53 -24.78
CA ASP A 235 48.36 23.84 -25.47
C ASP A 235 48.45 23.74 -27.01
N GLY A 236 47.75 22.76 -27.59
CA GLY A 236 47.74 22.49 -29.04
C GLY A 236 49.03 21.84 -29.58
N VAL A 237 49.90 21.32 -28.71
CA VAL A 237 51.16 20.65 -29.11
C VAL A 237 51.17 19.20 -28.64
N VAL A 238 51.54 18.27 -29.52
CA VAL A 238 51.69 16.85 -29.19
C VAL A 238 52.89 16.64 -28.27
N THR A 239 52.66 15.99 -27.14
CA THR A 239 53.68 15.74 -26.09
C THR A 239 54.05 14.27 -25.93
N ALA A 240 53.17 13.35 -26.35
CA ALA A 240 53.43 11.91 -26.38
C ALA A 240 52.51 11.23 -27.38
N VAL A 241 52.98 10.11 -27.96
CA VAL A 241 52.20 9.23 -28.85
C VAL A 241 52.46 7.77 -28.46
N ALA A 242 51.43 6.94 -28.44
CA ALA A 242 51.53 5.52 -28.06
C ALA A 242 50.56 4.64 -28.85
N ASP A 243 50.91 3.36 -29.03
CA ASP A 243 50.12 2.34 -29.76
C ASP A 243 49.15 1.56 -28.85
N GLU A 244 48.65 2.22 -27.82
CA GLU A 244 47.68 1.68 -26.85
C GLU A 244 46.72 2.79 -26.41
N ALA A 245 45.53 2.42 -25.92
CA ALA A 245 44.62 3.38 -25.29
C ALA A 245 45.02 3.61 -23.83
N GLY A 246 45.02 2.55 -23.03
CA GLY A 246 45.67 2.50 -21.73
C GLY A 246 45.05 3.41 -20.67
N ALA A 247 45.89 3.85 -19.73
CA ALA A 247 45.45 4.55 -18.52
C ALA A 247 44.66 5.86 -18.81
N PRO A 248 43.71 6.24 -17.93
CA PRO A 248 42.89 7.46 -18.05
C PRO A 248 43.65 8.78 -18.06
N ALA A 249 44.97 8.76 -17.78
CA ALA A 249 45.73 9.97 -17.52
C ALA A 249 45.69 10.93 -18.72
N VAL A 250 44.95 12.03 -18.54
CA VAL A 250 44.97 13.21 -19.42
C VAL A 250 45.88 14.26 -18.78
N PRO A 251 46.85 14.82 -19.51
CA PRO A 251 47.73 15.86 -18.97
C PRO A 251 46.97 17.08 -18.42
N ASP A 252 47.54 17.74 -17.41
CA ASP A 252 47.00 19.00 -16.89
C ASP A 252 46.91 20.07 -17.97
N GLY A 253 45.71 20.67 -18.12
CA GLY A 253 45.43 21.64 -19.19
C GLY A 253 45.46 21.06 -20.61
N GLY A 254 45.53 19.73 -20.76
CA GLY A 254 45.63 19.04 -22.03
C GLY A 254 44.45 18.15 -22.36
N GLN A 255 44.59 17.42 -23.46
CA GLN A 255 43.62 16.47 -24.00
C GLN A 255 44.33 15.26 -24.62
N VAL A 256 43.60 14.17 -24.82
CA VAL A 256 44.08 12.96 -25.47
C VAL A 256 43.27 12.74 -26.75
N LEU A 257 43.96 12.66 -27.89
CA LEU A 257 43.39 12.12 -29.13
C LEU A 257 43.50 10.60 -29.07
N LEU A 258 42.40 9.89 -29.24
CA LEU A 258 42.35 8.43 -29.20
C LEU A 258 41.72 7.90 -30.49
N GLY A 259 42.48 7.18 -31.29
CA GLY A 259 42.02 6.59 -32.54
C GLY A 259 41.89 5.07 -32.46
N ARG A 260 40.92 4.52 -33.21
CA ARG A 260 40.83 3.09 -33.53
C ARG A 260 40.82 2.86 -35.04
N GLU A 261 41.43 1.77 -35.47
CA GLU A 261 41.59 1.37 -36.88
C GLU A 261 42.07 2.52 -37.79
N ALA A 262 41.21 3.06 -38.67
CA ALA A 262 41.57 4.19 -39.52
C ALA A 262 41.96 5.44 -38.73
N GLY A 263 41.25 5.74 -37.64
CA GLY A 263 41.58 6.84 -36.74
C GLY A 263 42.90 6.62 -36.00
N ALA A 264 43.21 5.36 -35.64
CA ALA A 264 44.50 5.02 -35.02
C ALA A 264 45.67 5.31 -35.97
N ARG A 265 45.51 5.08 -37.28
CA ARG A 265 46.56 5.41 -38.27
C ARG A 265 46.82 6.92 -38.38
N VAL A 266 45.78 7.74 -38.25
CA VAL A 266 45.93 9.21 -38.22
C VAL A 266 46.69 9.62 -36.96
N VAL A 267 46.23 9.18 -35.78
CA VAL A 267 46.84 9.54 -34.49
C VAL A 267 48.29 9.03 -34.36
N ARG A 268 48.58 7.83 -34.86
CA ARG A 268 49.94 7.26 -34.90
C ARG A 268 50.92 8.06 -35.77
N GLY A 269 50.40 8.79 -36.76
CA GLY A 269 51.22 9.62 -37.65
C GLY A 269 51.75 10.90 -37.01
N LEU A 270 51.27 11.26 -35.81
CA LEU A 270 51.72 12.44 -35.07
C LEU A 270 53.11 12.21 -34.45
N GLU A 271 53.91 13.26 -34.42
CA GLU A 271 55.20 13.33 -33.75
C GLU A 271 55.15 14.31 -32.58
N VAL A 272 56.03 14.09 -31.58
CA VAL A 272 56.17 15.03 -30.47
C VAL A 272 56.64 16.38 -31.00
N GLY A 273 55.89 17.44 -30.71
CA GLY A 273 56.12 18.79 -31.22
C GLY A 273 55.14 19.24 -32.31
N ASP A 274 54.36 18.33 -32.88
CA ASP A 274 53.34 18.67 -33.87
C ASP A 274 52.28 19.58 -33.28
N ARG A 275 51.82 20.53 -34.10
CA ARG A 275 50.69 21.39 -33.75
C ARG A 275 49.40 20.76 -34.23
N VAL A 276 48.45 20.63 -33.31
CA VAL A 276 47.09 20.18 -33.61
C VAL A 276 46.08 21.19 -33.10
N ASP A 277 45.10 21.49 -33.93
CA ASP A 277 43.97 22.36 -33.55
C ASP A 277 42.71 21.51 -33.44
N VAL A 278 42.05 21.54 -32.28
CA VAL A 278 40.87 20.71 -31.98
C VAL A 278 39.69 21.63 -31.75
N ALA A 279 38.68 21.51 -32.60
CA ALA A 279 37.43 22.23 -32.48
C ALA A 279 36.30 21.24 -32.18
N VAL A 280 35.54 21.47 -31.11
CA VAL A 280 34.35 20.68 -30.75
C VAL A 280 33.21 21.61 -30.40
N GLY A 281 31.98 21.24 -30.76
CA GLY A 281 30.83 22.11 -30.52
C GLY A 281 29.49 21.52 -30.93
N LEU A 282 28.48 22.38 -30.88
CA LEU A 282 27.11 22.10 -31.30
C LEU A 282 26.79 22.92 -32.55
N ALA A 283 25.93 22.37 -33.42
CA ALA A 283 25.45 23.09 -34.60
C ALA A 283 24.54 24.28 -34.23
N GLU A 284 23.85 24.17 -33.10
CA GLU A 284 23.02 25.23 -32.53
C GLU A 284 23.52 25.59 -31.12
N GLU A 285 23.48 26.87 -30.78
CA GLU A 285 23.89 27.35 -29.45
C GLU A 285 22.91 26.88 -28.37
N ALA A 286 23.47 26.39 -27.27
CA ALA A 286 22.71 25.96 -26.09
C ALA A 286 23.56 26.21 -24.84
N ASP A 287 22.98 26.79 -23.79
CA ASP A 287 23.65 26.96 -22.49
C ASP A 287 23.89 25.61 -21.81
N TRP A 288 22.91 24.72 -21.91
CA TRP A 288 22.99 23.33 -21.48
C TRP A 288 22.10 22.46 -22.38
N ALA A 289 22.42 21.18 -22.45
CA ALA A 289 21.69 20.20 -23.26
C ALA A 289 21.86 18.79 -22.68
N VAL A 290 20.82 17.98 -22.74
CA VAL A 290 20.89 16.54 -22.41
C VAL A 290 20.06 15.70 -23.37
N SER A 291 20.71 14.68 -23.90
CA SER A 291 20.09 13.72 -24.80
C SER A 291 19.22 12.71 -24.06
N GLY A 292 18.13 12.32 -24.73
CA GLY A 292 17.35 11.14 -24.42
C GLY A 292 17.61 10.06 -25.48
N ASN A 293 16.65 9.15 -25.68
CA ASN A 293 16.75 8.15 -26.76
C ASN A 293 15.65 8.26 -27.82
N VAL A 294 14.45 8.70 -27.45
CA VAL A 294 13.27 8.72 -28.33
C VAL A 294 12.44 9.96 -28.04
N GLN A 295 12.13 10.72 -29.08
CA GLN A 295 11.15 11.80 -29.03
C GLN A 295 9.73 11.19 -29.01
N LEU A 296 9.07 11.29 -27.86
CA LEU A 296 7.77 10.68 -27.56
C LEU A 296 6.60 11.43 -28.22
N VAL A 297 6.67 12.77 -28.23
CA VAL A 297 5.64 13.64 -28.81
C VAL A 297 6.32 14.62 -29.74
N VAL A 298 5.79 14.73 -30.96
CA VAL A 298 6.23 15.68 -31.99
C VAL A 298 5.01 16.45 -32.48
N ASP A 299 5.06 17.77 -32.36
CA ASP A 299 3.99 18.68 -32.80
C ASP A 299 2.59 18.33 -32.26
N GLY A 300 2.53 17.99 -30.97
CA GLY A 300 1.29 17.63 -30.28
C GLY A 300 0.69 16.30 -30.72
N LYS A 301 1.50 15.40 -31.28
CA LYS A 301 1.11 14.04 -31.68
C LYS A 301 2.15 13.05 -31.20
N VAL A 302 1.72 11.82 -30.92
CA VAL A 302 2.62 10.70 -30.65
C VAL A 302 3.64 10.59 -31.78
N GLY A 303 4.93 10.53 -31.43
CA GLY A 303 6.04 10.47 -32.38
C GLY A 303 5.99 9.22 -33.26
N PRO A 304 6.54 9.27 -34.49
CA PRO A 304 6.60 8.10 -35.35
C PRO A 304 7.64 7.10 -34.84
N GLY A 305 7.36 5.80 -34.97
CA GLY A 305 8.36 4.75 -34.72
C GLY A 305 8.77 4.58 -33.26
N ILE A 306 7.90 4.94 -32.31
CA ILE A 306 8.11 4.63 -30.89
C ILE A 306 8.17 3.11 -30.73
N GLY A 307 9.38 2.60 -30.56
CA GLY A 307 9.61 1.18 -30.32
C GLY A 307 9.03 0.74 -28.98
N ASP A 308 8.76 -0.55 -28.85
CA ASP A 308 8.40 -1.17 -27.58
C ASP A 308 9.65 -1.81 -26.96
N ASP A 309 9.96 -1.43 -25.73
CA ASP A 309 10.98 -2.04 -24.87
C ASP A 309 10.37 -2.69 -23.62
N GLY A 310 9.04 -2.80 -23.55
CA GLY A 310 8.33 -3.35 -22.40
C GLY A 310 7.92 -2.31 -21.37
N VAL A 311 7.47 -2.80 -20.21
CA VAL A 311 6.89 -1.99 -19.14
C VAL A 311 7.96 -1.71 -18.08
N HIS A 312 8.24 -0.42 -17.87
CA HIS A 312 9.27 0.04 -16.94
C HIS A 312 8.82 1.28 -16.17
N SER A 313 9.55 1.60 -15.09
CA SER A 313 9.62 2.96 -14.56
C SER A 313 10.15 3.89 -15.67
N ARG A 314 9.67 5.13 -15.73
CA ARG A 314 9.99 6.05 -16.83
C ARG A 314 10.34 7.43 -16.31
N THR A 315 11.37 8.02 -16.89
CA THR A 315 11.62 9.47 -16.81
C THR A 315 11.40 10.10 -18.17
N ALA A 316 10.62 11.19 -18.21
CA ALA A 316 10.34 11.91 -19.44
C ALA A 316 10.29 13.42 -19.20
N VAL A 317 10.60 14.17 -20.25
CA VAL A 317 10.49 15.63 -20.27
C VAL A 317 9.61 16.06 -21.44
N GLY A 318 8.91 17.18 -21.30
CA GLY A 318 8.05 17.71 -22.35
C GLY A 318 7.84 19.21 -22.24
N LEU A 319 7.68 19.86 -23.39
CA LEU A 319 7.43 21.29 -23.50
C LEU A 319 6.00 21.51 -23.97
N ASN A 320 5.32 22.50 -23.41
CA ASN A 320 4.07 23.01 -23.99
C ASN A 320 4.32 23.68 -25.35
N ARG A 321 3.24 24.01 -26.06
CA ARG A 321 3.30 24.49 -27.46
C ARG A 321 4.10 25.77 -27.66
N ASP A 322 4.06 26.68 -26.69
CA ASP A 322 4.77 27.95 -26.70
C ASP A 322 6.15 27.88 -26.04
N GLY A 323 6.57 26.72 -25.54
CA GLY A 323 7.90 26.50 -24.94
C GLY A 323 8.12 27.24 -23.62
N THR A 324 7.06 27.71 -22.96
CA THR A 324 7.10 28.45 -21.70
C THR A 324 6.99 27.56 -20.46
N LYS A 325 6.59 26.30 -20.64
CA LYS A 325 6.39 25.33 -19.56
C LYS A 325 7.13 24.04 -19.87
N LEU A 326 8.00 23.63 -18.96
CA LEU A 326 8.61 22.30 -18.95
C LEU A 326 7.87 21.39 -17.97
N ILE A 327 7.52 20.21 -18.45
CA ILE A 327 6.87 19.12 -17.73
C ILE A 327 7.92 18.03 -17.59
N VAL A 328 8.23 17.64 -16.36
CA VAL A 328 9.17 16.55 -16.05
C VAL A 328 8.42 15.48 -15.28
N LEU A 329 8.41 14.27 -15.81
CA LEU A 329 7.74 13.11 -15.24
C LEU A 329 8.78 12.12 -14.71
N ALA A 330 8.60 11.68 -13.48
CA ALA A 330 9.17 10.44 -12.95
C ALA A 330 8.02 9.49 -12.59
N LEU A 331 7.91 8.38 -13.30
CA LEU A 331 6.87 7.37 -13.14
C LEU A 331 7.46 6.12 -12.47
N ASP A 332 6.90 5.74 -11.32
CA ASP A 332 7.25 4.49 -10.64
C ASP A 332 6.88 3.30 -11.56
N GLY A 333 7.58 2.18 -11.45
CA GLY A 333 7.26 0.98 -12.21
C GLY A 333 7.83 -0.26 -11.56
N GLN A 334 7.26 -1.42 -11.87
CA GLN A 334 7.65 -2.71 -11.30
C GLN A 334 7.62 -2.72 -9.76
N THR A 335 6.69 -1.96 -9.18
CA THR A 335 6.43 -1.94 -7.73
C THR A 335 5.00 -2.43 -7.48
N GLY A 336 4.69 -2.83 -6.24
CA GLY A 336 3.32 -3.18 -5.86
C GLY A 336 2.31 -2.03 -6.03
N ALA A 337 2.78 -0.79 -6.15
CA ALA A 337 1.93 0.40 -6.29
C ALA A 337 1.91 1.01 -7.70
N SER A 338 2.76 0.54 -8.60
CA SER A 338 2.85 1.04 -9.98
C SER A 338 3.43 -0.03 -10.90
N ARG A 339 2.67 -0.38 -11.93
CA ARG A 339 3.10 -1.28 -13.00
C ARG A 339 4.23 -0.64 -13.82
N GLY A 340 4.10 0.66 -14.11
CA GLY A 340 4.92 1.37 -15.07
C GLY A 340 4.28 1.39 -16.45
N MET A 341 4.98 2.01 -17.40
CA MET A 341 4.47 2.25 -18.76
C MET A 341 5.43 1.73 -19.83
N THR A 342 4.85 1.30 -20.95
CA THR A 342 5.53 1.21 -22.24
C THR A 342 5.82 2.62 -22.77
N ARG A 343 6.73 2.76 -23.74
CA ARG A 343 6.99 4.07 -24.36
C ARG A 343 5.76 4.64 -25.09
N ALA A 344 4.88 3.78 -25.62
CA ALA A 344 3.66 4.22 -26.27
C ALA A 344 2.64 4.80 -25.27
N GLU A 345 2.44 4.12 -24.13
CA GLU A 345 1.61 4.63 -23.03
C GLU A 345 2.19 5.94 -22.48
N LEU A 346 3.51 5.99 -22.28
CA LEU A 346 4.23 7.18 -21.83
C LEU A 346 4.03 8.37 -22.77
N ALA A 347 4.11 8.16 -24.10
CA ALA A 347 3.86 9.20 -25.08
C ALA A 347 2.41 9.73 -25.02
N GLY A 348 1.43 8.82 -24.91
CA GLY A 348 0.03 9.18 -24.70
C GLY A 348 -0.19 9.97 -23.41
N PHE A 349 0.51 9.60 -22.34
CA PHE A 349 0.42 10.27 -21.05
C PHE A 349 1.10 11.65 -21.05
N MET A 350 2.29 11.79 -21.64
CA MET A 350 2.93 13.11 -21.80
C MET A 350 2.06 14.05 -22.63
N LEU A 351 1.37 13.53 -23.65
CA LEU A 351 0.38 14.29 -24.43
C LEU A 351 -0.82 14.72 -23.57
N SER A 352 -1.35 13.87 -22.69
CA SER A 352 -2.46 14.24 -21.79
C SER A 352 -2.06 15.25 -20.72
N LEU A 353 -0.78 15.30 -20.33
CA LEU A 353 -0.21 16.36 -19.51
C LEU A 353 -0.01 17.68 -20.28
N GLY A 354 -0.28 17.70 -21.59
CA GLY A 354 -0.18 18.89 -22.44
C GLY A 354 1.19 19.12 -23.08
N ALA A 355 2.05 18.10 -23.14
CA ALA A 355 3.28 18.19 -23.90
C ALA A 355 2.98 18.30 -25.41
N TYR A 356 3.57 19.29 -26.06
CA TYR A 356 3.57 19.48 -27.51
C TYR A 356 4.83 18.90 -28.15
N GLN A 357 5.94 18.90 -27.41
CA GLN A 357 7.16 18.14 -27.70
C GLN A 357 7.52 17.32 -26.45
N SER A 358 7.99 16.09 -26.59
CA SER A 358 8.42 15.29 -25.43
C SER A 358 9.54 14.32 -25.78
N LEU A 359 10.41 14.05 -24.82
CA LEU A 359 11.60 13.21 -24.92
C LEU A 359 11.63 12.20 -23.77
N ASN A 360 11.91 10.95 -24.10
CA ASN A 360 12.18 9.90 -23.11
C ASN A 360 13.64 10.00 -22.64
N LEU A 361 13.83 10.08 -21.33
CA LEU A 361 15.13 10.02 -20.66
C LEU A 361 15.40 8.59 -20.15
N ASP A 362 16.51 8.40 -19.42
CA ASP A 362 16.82 7.08 -18.85
C ASP A 362 15.76 6.65 -17.83
N GLY A 363 15.42 5.36 -17.84
CA GLY A 363 14.29 4.80 -17.09
C GLY A 363 14.67 3.61 -16.22
N GLY A 364 13.70 2.75 -15.90
CA GLY A 364 13.91 1.61 -15.00
C GLY A 364 14.40 2.07 -13.63
N GLY A 365 15.34 1.34 -13.03
CA GLY A 365 15.90 1.69 -11.71
C GLY A 365 16.63 3.02 -11.66
N SER A 366 16.96 3.63 -12.80
CA SER A 366 17.51 4.99 -12.85
C SER A 366 16.46 6.07 -12.56
N THR A 367 15.16 5.76 -12.70
CA THR A 367 14.07 6.71 -12.48
C THR A 367 14.11 7.18 -11.02
N THR A 368 14.48 8.44 -10.82
CA THR A 368 14.52 9.06 -9.50
C THR A 368 14.26 10.56 -9.63
N MET A 369 13.41 11.11 -8.77
CA MET A 369 13.11 12.54 -8.62
C MET A 369 13.23 12.93 -7.14
N ALA A 370 13.87 14.06 -6.90
CA ALA A 370 13.96 14.67 -5.59
C ALA A 370 13.53 16.13 -5.63
N ALA A 371 12.84 16.59 -4.58
CA ALA A 371 12.36 17.97 -4.49
C ALA A 371 12.35 18.48 -3.05
N ARG A 372 12.66 19.77 -2.88
CA ARG A 372 12.50 20.53 -1.64
C ARG A 372 11.14 21.22 -1.67
N VAL A 373 10.11 20.54 -1.23
CA VAL A 373 8.76 21.12 -1.19
C VAL A 373 8.72 22.30 -0.21
N ALA A 374 7.84 23.27 -0.46
CA ALA A 374 7.80 24.53 0.27
C ALA A 374 7.73 24.32 1.79
N GLY A 375 8.65 24.95 2.50
CA GLY A 375 8.82 24.79 3.95
C GLY A 375 9.75 23.65 4.39
N ASP A 376 10.32 22.87 3.46
CA ASP A 376 11.45 21.96 3.74
C ASP A 376 12.79 22.70 3.58
N VAL A 377 13.80 22.23 4.31
CA VAL A 377 15.17 22.78 4.33
C VAL A 377 16.11 22.15 3.29
N SER A 378 15.78 20.95 2.80
CA SER A 378 16.57 20.21 1.81
C SER A 378 15.68 19.39 0.88
N PRO A 379 16.13 19.11 -0.35
CA PRO A 379 15.46 18.17 -1.24
C PRO A 379 15.47 16.75 -0.66
N ARG A 380 14.46 15.97 -1.02
CA ARG A 380 14.36 14.55 -0.72
C ARG A 380 13.64 13.83 -1.84
N THR A 381 13.86 12.52 -1.92
CA THR A 381 13.27 11.64 -2.92
C THR A 381 11.75 11.55 -2.74
N VAL A 382 11.03 11.59 -3.86
CA VAL A 382 9.54 11.66 -3.89
C VAL A 382 8.88 10.48 -4.61
N ASP A 383 9.66 9.58 -5.19
CA ASP A 383 9.23 8.35 -5.86
C ASP A 383 9.51 7.10 -5.05
N THR A 384 9.20 5.94 -5.64
CA THR A 384 9.55 4.61 -5.13
C THR A 384 10.50 3.95 -6.13
N PRO A 385 11.83 3.99 -5.92
CA PRO A 385 12.80 3.40 -6.84
C PRO A 385 12.54 1.91 -7.07
N SER A 386 12.56 1.46 -8.33
CA SER A 386 12.23 0.07 -8.68
C SER A 386 13.25 -0.95 -8.21
N ASP A 387 14.49 -0.52 -7.93
CA ASP A 387 15.54 -1.38 -7.37
C ASP A 387 15.44 -1.50 -5.83
N GLY A 388 14.44 -0.87 -5.20
CA GLY A 388 14.28 -0.77 -3.76
C GLY A 388 15.09 0.37 -3.11
N THR A 389 16.16 0.81 -3.77
CA THR A 389 16.98 1.98 -3.40
C THR A 389 17.29 2.84 -4.62
N GLU A 390 17.80 4.06 -4.40
CA GLU A 390 18.27 4.91 -5.50
C GLU A 390 19.43 4.26 -6.24
N ARG A 391 19.33 4.18 -7.57
CA ARG A 391 20.44 3.75 -8.42
C ARG A 391 21.46 4.87 -8.59
N GLU A 392 22.73 4.50 -8.71
CA GLU A 392 23.78 5.41 -9.14
C GLU A 392 23.68 5.66 -10.66
N VAL A 393 23.50 6.92 -11.04
CA VAL A 393 23.33 7.37 -12.43
C VAL A 393 24.50 8.25 -12.85
N SER A 394 24.68 8.44 -14.16
CA SER A 394 25.80 9.22 -14.71
C SER A 394 25.63 10.74 -14.59
N ASN A 395 24.41 11.23 -14.83
CA ASN A 395 24.06 12.64 -14.77
C ASN A 395 22.57 12.86 -14.45
N SER A 396 22.26 14.08 -14.05
CA SER A 396 20.94 14.51 -13.61
C SER A 396 20.62 15.90 -14.15
N LEU A 397 19.33 16.18 -14.39
CA LEU A 397 18.84 17.53 -14.65
C LEU A 397 18.45 18.18 -13.32
N LEU A 398 19.18 19.21 -12.92
CA LEU A 398 18.97 19.90 -11.65
C LEU A 398 18.30 21.25 -11.85
N PHE A 399 17.44 21.60 -10.90
CA PHE A 399 16.69 22.86 -10.85
C PHE A 399 17.22 23.72 -9.71
N PHE A 400 17.49 24.99 -9.99
CA PHE A 400 18.02 25.98 -9.06
C PHE A 400 17.08 27.18 -9.01
N SER A 401 17.04 27.83 -7.84
CA SER A 401 16.30 29.07 -7.66
C SER A 401 17.27 30.15 -7.19
N SER A 402 17.42 31.22 -7.98
CA SER A 402 18.16 32.42 -7.61
C SER A 402 17.31 33.43 -6.83
N ALA A 403 16.02 33.14 -6.62
CA ALA A 403 15.19 33.89 -5.70
C ALA A 403 15.92 33.93 -4.36
N GLU A 404 16.30 35.11 -3.91
CA GLU A 404 17.20 35.23 -2.77
C GLU A 404 16.56 34.55 -1.55
N PRO A 405 17.24 33.57 -0.93
CA PRO A 405 16.91 33.14 0.42
C PRO A 405 17.29 34.29 1.35
N THR A 406 16.44 35.30 1.41
CA THR A 406 16.74 36.55 2.12
C THR A 406 16.82 36.33 3.63
N GLY A 407 16.39 35.16 4.13
CA GLY A 407 16.08 34.96 5.54
C GLY A 407 14.93 35.88 6.01
N VAL A 408 14.23 36.52 5.06
CA VAL A 408 13.09 37.39 5.32
C VAL A 408 11.86 36.73 4.71
N ALA A 409 10.87 36.47 5.56
CA ALA A 409 9.63 35.88 5.12
C ALA A 409 8.84 36.80 4.18
N THR A 410 8.48 36.27 3.01
CA THR A 410 7.55 36.83 2.02
C THR A 410 6.16 36.18 2.07
N GLY A 411 6.05 35.03 2.75
CA GLY A 411 4.80 34.36 3.06
C GLY A 411 4.87 33.65 4.42
N ALA A 412 3.84 32.87 4.74
CA ALA A 412 3.81 32.01 5.92
C ALA A 412 3.20 30.66 5.57
N GLN A 413 3.49 29.65 6.38
CA GLN A 413 2.92 28.31 6.30
C GLN A 413 2.48 27.85 7.69
N VAL A 414 1.47 26.98 7.75
CA VAL A 414 1.15 26.19 8.92
C VAL A 414 0.86 24.75 8.50
N ARG A 415 1.43 23.78 9.20
CA ARG A 415 1.36 22.35 8.86
C ARG A 415 1.40 21.45 10.09
N PRO A 416 0.85 20.22 10.03
CA PRO A 416 0.98 19.27 11.12
C PRO A 416 2.43 18.80 11.28
N ALA A 417 2.80 18.43 12.51
CA ALA A 417 4.09 17.83 12.82
C ALA A 417 4.24 16.42 12.23
N THR A 418 3.17 15.63 12.27
CA THR A 418 3.16 14.31 11.66
C THR A 418 2.95 14.42 10.15
N ASN A 419 3.62 13.54 9.40
CA ASN A 419 3.44 13.38 7.96
C ASN A 419 2.63 12.11 7.60
N ARG A 420 2.05 11.44 8.60
CA ARG A 420 1.26 10.21 8.42
C ARG A 420 -0.11 10.49 7.78
N ALA A 421 -0.69 9.45 7.20
CA ALA A 421 -2.09 9.47 6.77
C ALA A 421 -3.00 9.97 7.90
N GLY A 422 -3.89 10.91 7.59
CA GLY A 422 -4.77 11.53 8.58
C GLY A 422 -4.13 12.62 9.43
N ALA A 423 -2.96 13.16 9.06
CA ALA A 423 -2.29 14.26 9.78
C ALA A 423 -3.20 15.49 10.01
N TYR A 424 -4.14 15.75 9.10
CA TYR A 424 -5.14 16.82 9.20
C TYR A 424 -6.41 16.41 9.98
N ARG A 425 -6.34 15.32 10.75
CA ARG A 425 -7.41 14.84 11.62
C ARG A 425 -6.94 14.77 13.08
N VAL A 426 -7.84 15.03 14.00
CA VAL A 426 -7.62 14.91 15.45
C VAL A 426 -8.89 14.36 16.12
N LEU A 427 -8.75 13.49 17.12
CA LEU A 427 -9.89 12.99 17.90
C LEU A 427 -10.29 14.00 18.99
N GLN A 428 -11.54 13.94 19.47
CA GLN A 428 -11.93 14.76 20.62
C GLN A 428 -11.08 14.41 21.84
N GLY A 429 -10.60 15.42 22.56
CA GLY A 429 -9.73 15.25 23.72
C GLY A 429 -8.24 15.12 23.38
N GLN A 430 -7.90 14.82 22.12
CA GLN A 430 -6.52 14.67 21.64
C GLN A 430 -5.99 15.94 20.98
N ARG A 431 -4.67 16.01 20.82
CA ARG A 431 -3.92 17.16 20.30
C ARG A 431 -3.24 16.81 18.98
N ARG A 432 -3.24 17.79 18.08
CA ARG A 432 -2.38 17.79 16.89
C ARG A 432 -1.35 18.89 17.03
N THR A 433 -0.08 18.54 17.10
CA THR A 433 1.01 19.51 17.05
C THR A 433 1.09 20.09 15.65
N VAL A 434 1.15 21.42 15.57
CA VAL A 434 1.27 22.19 14.34
C VAL A 434 2.49 23.09 14.41
N PHE A 435 3.17 23.22 13.28
CA PHE A 435 4.30 24.13 13.09
C PHE A 435 3.90 25.27 12.16
N GLY A 436 4.34 26.47 12.50
CA GLY A 436 4.15 27.68 11.74
C GLY A 436 5.52 28.27 11.41
N SER A 437 5.74 28.59 10.14
CA SER A 437 7.00 29.15 9.66
C SER A 437 6.73 30.29 8.69
N GLY A 438 7.73 31.17 8.55
CA GLY A 438 7.81 32.07 7.40
C GLY A 438 8.27 31.28 6.17
N LEU A 439 7.89 31.75 4.99
CA LEU A 439 8.45 31.30 3.72
C LEU A 439 9.19 32.49 3.11
N ASP A 440 10.45 32.33 2.74
CA ASP A 440 11.16 33.36 1.96
C ASP A 440 10.70 33.39 0.49
N ALA A 441 11.33 34.24 -0.31
CA ALA A 441 11.03 34.36 -1.73
C ALA A 441 11.32 33.06 -2.52
N ALA A 442 12.15 32.15 -1.99
CA ALA A 442 12.48 30.84 -2.56
C ALA A 442 11.65 29.69 -1.96
N TYR A 443 10.60 30.01 -1.19
CA TYR A 443 9.78 29.07 -0.41
C TYR A 443 10.56 28.19 0.58
N ALA A 444 11.78 28.58 0.96
CA ALA A 444 12.46 27.95 2.09
C ALA A 444 11.81 28.35 3.40
N ALA A 445 11.79 27.41 4.35
CA ALA A 445 11.37 27.72 5.70
C ALA A 445 12.34 28.73 6.31
N VAL A 446 11.77 29.82 6.82
CA VAL A 446 12.48 30.81 7.62
C VAL A 446 11.83 30.86 8.98
N GLU A 447 12.67 30.89 10.02
CA GLU A 447 12.21 31.11 11.38
C GLU A 447 11.52 32.47 11.46
N GLN A 448 10.24 32.46 11.81
CA GLN A 448 9.47 33.67 11.99
C GLN A 448 8.62 33.49 13.24
N PRO A 449 8.74 34.34 14.26
CA PRO A 449 7.82 34.29 15.38
C PRO A 449 6.42 34.68 14.93
N GLY A 450 5.42 33.89 15.32
CA GLY A 450 4.02 34.15 14.99
C GLY A 450 3.08 33.82 16.14
N ARG A 451 1.79 33.87 15.85
CA ARG A 451 0.72 33.54 16.80
C ARG A 451 -0.25 32.57 16.16
N PHE A 452 -0.56 31.51 16.88
CA PHE A 452 -1.58 30.54 16.52
C PHE A 452 -2.94 30.94 17.09
N ARG A 453 -3.97 30.88 16.25
CA ARG A 453 -5.36 31.17 16.62
C ARG A 453 -6.30 30.25 15.86
N THR A 454 -7.51 30.11 16.38
CA THR A 454 -8.66 29.57 15.66
C THR A 454 -9.88 30.40 16.04
N GLN A 455 -10.86 30.47 15.15
CA GLN A 455 -12.18 31.04 15.45
C GLN A 455 -13.22 29.94 15.66
N ASP A 456 -12.86 28.69 15.38
CA ASP A 456 -13.77 27.56 15.34
C ASP A 456 -13.84 26.87 16.72
N PRO A 457 -15.04 26.73 17.30
CA PRO A 457 -15.20 26.13 18.63
C PRO A 457 -14.84 24.63 18.69
N GLU A 458 -14.71 23.97 17.54
CA GLU A 458 -14.24 22.60 17.35
C GLU A 458 -12.83 22.41 17.91
N VAL A 459 -11.98 23.43 17.84
CA VAL A 459 -10.58 23.36 18.24
C VAL A 459 -10.27 24.42 19.29
N ARG A 460 -9.36 24.08 20.21
CA ARG A 460 -8.71 25.06 21.07
C ARG A 460 -7.21 25.00 20.85
N ILE A 461 -6.60 26.15 20.59
CA ILE A 461 -5.14 26.24 20.54
C ILE A 461 -4.57 26.26 21.97
N VAL A 462 -3.66 25.34 22.26
CA VAL A 462 -2.96 25.16 23.54
C VAL A 462 -1.45 25.00 23.30
N ASP A 463 -0.65 24.98 24.37
CA ASP A 463 0.81 24.79 24.33
C ASP A 463 1.51 25.70 23.29
N VAL A 464 1.14 26.99 23.31
CA VAL A 464 1.55 27.95 22.29
C VAL A 464 2.99 28.39 22.52
N HIS A 465 3.80 28.21 21.50
CA HIS A 465 5.13 28.76 21.34
C HIS A 465 5.16 29.69 20.11
N GLU A 466 6.33 30.23 19.78
CA GLU A 466 6.48 31.22 18.69
C GLU A 466 6.34 30.58 17.28
N ASP A 467 6.74 29.32 17.15
CA ASP A 467 6.85 28.54 15.91
C ASP A 467 5.99 27.27 15.92
N ARG A 468 5.40 26.91 17.06
CA ARG A 468 4.53 25.73 17.21
C ARG A 468 3.38 25.96 18.18
N ALA A 469 2.34 25.17 18.01
CA ALA A 469 1.25 25.05 18.99
C ALA A 469 0.61 23.67 18.90
N ALA A 470 -0.28 23.36 19.84
CA ALA A 470 -1.13 22.18 19.77
C ALA A 470 -2.59 22.58 19.52
N ALA A 471 -3.21 21.97 18.52
CA ALA A 471 -4.65 22.06 18.25
C ALA A 471 -5.37 20.94 19.01
N LEU A 472 -6.04 21.29 20.11
CA LEU A 472 -6.83 20.37 20.93
C LEU A 472 -8.24 20.21 20.36
N GLY A 473 -8.63 18.98 19.98
CA GLY A 473 -9.99 18.66 19.54
C GLY A 473 -11.02 18.77 20.67
N ARG A 474 -12.10 19.53 20.45
CA ARG A 474 -13.16 19.81 21.42
C ARG A 474 -14.53 19.27 21.00
N ARG A 475 -14.89 19.45 19.73
CA ARG A 475 -16.18 19.05 19.17
C ARG A 475 -15.96 18.54 17.75
N THR A 476 -16.66 17.47 17.37
CA THR A 476 -16.64 16.97 16.00
C THR A 476 -17.04 18.05 15.00
N GLY A 477 -16.26 18.20 13.93
CA GLY A 477 -16.46 19.22 12.90
C GLY A 477 -15.17 19.63 12.22
N SER A 478 -15.29 20.54 11.26
CA SER A 478 -14.15 21.17 10.59
C SER A 478 -13.73 22.45 11.31
N ALA A 479 -12.44 22.75 11.32
CA ALA A 479 -11.84 23.91 11.95
C ALA A 479 -10.64 24.42 11.15
N ASP A 480 -10.35 25.71 11.25
CA ASP A 480 -9.15 26.32 10.72
C ASP A 480 -8.17 26.65 11.83
N VAL A 481 -6.93 26.17 11.67
CA VAL A 481 -5.79 26.59 12.49
C VAL A 481 -5.04 27.67 11.72
N VAL A 482 -5.00 28.87 12.31
CA VAL A 482 -4.47 30.07 11.69
C VAL A 482 -3.14 30.44 12.35
N TYR A 483 -2.10 30.56 11.55
CA TYR A 483 -0.81 31.08 11.97
C TYR A 483 -0.61 32.48 11.39
N THR A 484 -0.39 33.48 12.25
CA THR A 484 -0.26 34.88 11.85
C THR A 484 1.06 35.46 12.35
N THR A 485 1.83 36.01 11.43
CA THR A 485 3.04 36.78 11.72
C THR A 485 2.73 38.27 11.66
N SER A 486 3.73 39.15 11.81
CA SER A 486 3.49 40.59 11.73
C SER A 486 3.04 41.08 10.34
N ARG A 487 3.30 40.29 9.28
CA ARG A 487 3.01 40.66 7.88
C ARG A 487 2.20 39.62 7.11
N HIS A 488 2.23 38.37 7.53
CA HIS A 488 1.70 37.24 6.76
C HIS A 488 0.73 36.39 7.58
N ARG A 489 -0.13 35.65 6.88
CA ARG A 489 -1.12 34.75 7.47
C ARG A 489 -1.17 33.45 6.67
N ALA A 490 -1.17 32.33 7.37
CA ALA A 490 -1.39 30.99 6.82
C ALA A 490 -2.56 30.32 7.55
N THR A 491 -3.29 29.47 6.83
CA THR A 491 -4.43 28.72 7.37
C THR A 491 -4.27 27.25 7.03
N MET A 492 -4.49 26.38 8.01
CA MET A 492 -4.47 24.92 7.86
C MET A 492 -5.83 24.36 8.26
N PRO A 493 -6.54 23.66 7.36
CA PRO A 493 -7.79 22.98 7.73
C PRO A 493 -7.47 21.80 8.65
N LEU A 494 -8.33 21.56 9.63
CA LEU A 494 -8.26 20.44 10.57
C LEU A 494 -9.66 19.87 10.80
N THR A 495 -9.81 18.55 10.68
CA THR A 495 -11.06 17.86 11.01
C THR A 495 -10.97 17.25 12.40
N VAL A 496 -11.88 17.64 13.28
CA VAL A 496 -12.06 17.01 14.59
C VAL A 496 -13.06 15.85 14.45
N LEU A 497 -12.62 14.64 14.78
CA LEU A 497 -13.42 13.41 14.70
C LEU A 497 -14.28 13.23 15.96
N GLY A 498 -14.88 12.05 16.16
CA GLY A 498 -15.52 11.67 17.43
C GLY A 498 -14.52 11.51 18.60
N PRO A 499 -15.00 11.11 19.79
CA PRO A 499 -14.12 10.70 20.88
C PRO A 499 -13.31 9.45 20.49
N LEU A 500 -12.16 9.25 21.13
CA LEU A 500 -11.39 8.01 20.99
C LEU A 500 -12.24 6.83 21.43
N ASP A 501 -12.39 5.84 20.55
CA ASP A 501 -13.12 4.59 20.80
C ASP A 501 -12.15 3.42 20.99
N ARG A 502 -11.16 3.31 20.10
CA ARG A 502 -10.11 2.29 20.16
C ARG A 502 -8.77 2.77 19.61
N LEU A 503 -7.72 2.10 20.04
CA LEU A 503 -6.36 2.22 19.50
C LEU A 503 -6.03 1.02 18.62
N ALA A 504 -5.10 1.21 17.68
CA ALA A 504 -4.44 0.13 16.97
C ALA A 504 -2.96 0.47 16.76
N VAL A 505 -2.14 -0.56 16.74
CA VAL A 505 -0.76 -0.53 16.27
C VAL A 505 -0.69 -1.06 14.84
N ASP A 506 0.25 -0.55 14.05
CA ASP A 506 0.54 -1.08 12.71
C ASP A 506 1.14 -2.48 12.76
N LYS A 507 1.83 -2.82 13.85
CA LYS A 507 2.41 -4.14 14.12
C LYS A 507 2.04 -4.57 15.54
N SER A 508 1.15 -5.55 15.66
CA SER A 508 0.79 -6.16 16.96
C SER A 508 1.85 -7.14 17.46
N GLN A 509 2.71 -7.62 16.57
CA GLN A 509 3.85 -8.47 16.87
C GLN A 509 5.04 -7.99 16.04
N LEU A 510 6.19 -7.85 16.70
CA LEU A 510 7.43 -7.37 16.13
C LEU A 510 8.52 -8.41 16.36
N ALA A 511 8.86 -9.15 15.30
CA ALA A 511 10.00 -10.06 15.32
C ALA A 511 11.27 -9.29 14.95
N ILE A 512 12.27 -9.38 15.81
CA ILE A 512 13.59 -8.76 15.65
C ILE A 512 14.63 -9.87 15.78
N GLU A 513 15.57 -9.96 14.84
CA GLU A 513 16.51 -11.07 14.81
C GLU A 513 17.54 -10.97 15.95
N GLN A 514 18.06 -9.76 16.19
CA GLN A 514 19.18 -9.54 17.11
C GLN A 514 19.00 -8.31 18.00
N ALA A 515 19.65 -8.34 19.16
CA ALA A 515 19.70 -7.20 20.08
C ALA A 515 20.31 -5.96 19.41
N GLY A 516 19.78 -4.78 19.74
CA GLY A 516 20.26 -3.50 19.23
C GLY A 516 19.68 -3.08 17.86
N GLU A 517 19.08 -3.99 17.10
CA GLU A 517 18.30 -3.64 15.91
C GLU A 517 17.09 -2.78 16.30
N THR A 518 16.71 -1.84 15.44
CA THR A 518 15.60 -0.94 15.73
C THR A 518 14.48 -1.16 14.73
N ALA A 519 13.26 -1.26 15.25
CA ALA A 519 12.05 -1.26 14.44
C ALA A 519 11.07 -0.20 14.94
N THR A 520 10.19 0.25 14.05
CA THR A 520 9.23 1.31 14.36
C THR A 520 7.82 0.76 14.56
N ILE A 521 7.10 1.37 15.51
CA ILE A 521 5.68 1.16 15.78
C ILE A 521 4.94 2.48 15.66
N GLN A 522 3.79 2.44 15.02
CA GLN A 522 2.90 3.56 14.79
C GLN A 522 1.54 3.32 15.44
N ILE A 523 0.99 4.35 16.08
CA ILE A 523 -0.30 4.27 16.78
C ILE A 523 -1.36 5.06 16.02
N THR A 524 -2.53 4.45 15.85
CA THR A 524 -3.70 5.05 15.21
C THR A 524 -4.89 4.93 16.15
N GLY A 525 -5.59 6.03 16.37
CA GLY A 525 -6.85 6.07 17.12
C GLY A 525 -8.03 6.09 16.15
N TYR A 526 -9.14 5.49 16.57
CA TYR A 526 -10.38 5.45 15.81
C TYR A 526 -11.52 6.07 16.61
N ASP A 527 -12.42 6.77 15.94
CA ASP A 527 -13.71 7.16 16.51
C ASP A 527 -14.75 6.02 16.38
N PRO A 528 -15.95 6.11 17.01
CA PRO A 528 -16.99 5.07 16.94
C PRO A 528 -17.57 4.80 15.54
N ASP A 529 -17.19 5.59 14.54
CA ASP A 529 -17.59 5.46 13.15
C ASP A 529 -16.42 4.94 12.28
N GLY A 530 -15.35 4.46 12.91
CA GLY A 530 -14.19 3.87 12.24
C GLY A 530 -13.34 4.89 11.48
N ARG A 531 -13.39 6.18 11.84
CA ARG A 531 -12.53 7.20 11.23
C ARG A 531 -11.16 7.21 11.93
N PRO A 532 -10.05 6.98 11.20
CA PRO A 532 -8.72 6.97 11.80
C PRO A 532 -8.14 8.38 11.94
N ALA A 533 -7.36 8.58 13.00
CA ALA A 533 -6.41 9.68 13.17
C ALA A 533 -5.11 9.18 13.82
N PRO A 534 -3.92 9.63 13.38
CA PRO A 534 -2.66 9.25 14.01
C PRO A 534 -2.59 9.81 15.43
N ILE A 535 -2.17 9.01 16.40
CA ILE A 535 -1.93 9.49 17.77
C ILE A 535 -0.49 9.96 17.88
N GLU A 536 -0.27 11.15 18.44
CA GLU A 536 1.09 11.65 18.63
C GLU A 536 1.79 10.94 19.79
N PRO A 537 3.07 10.55 19.67
CA PRO A 537 3.84 9.94 20.75
C PRO A 537 3.90 10.75 22.05
N SER A 538 3.64 12.06 21.97
CA SER A 538 3.54 12.97 23.12
C SER A 538 2.31 12.72 24.00
N GLU A 539 1.25 12.12 23.45
CA GLU A 539 -0.01 11.84 24.14
C GLU A 539 -0.11 10.42 24.70
N VAL A 540 0.89 9.59 24.44
CA VAL A 540 0.90 8.17 24.76
C VAL A 540 1.76 7.94 25.98
N THR A 541 1.21 7.22 26.95
CA THR A 541 1.98 6.61 28.04
C THR A 541 2.46 5.26 27.56
N VAL A 542 3.75 4.99 27.73
CA VAL A 542 4.36 3.71 27.33
C VAL A 542 4.79 2.99 28.60
N ASP A 543 4.34 1.74 28.73
CA ASP A 543 4.87 0.79 29.70
C ASP A 543 5.50 -0.37 28.91
N ALA A 544 6.77 -0.65 29.17
CA ALA A 544 7.52 -1.64 28.41
C ALA A 544 8.19 -2.62 29.38
N ASP A 545 8.07 -3.91 29.08
CA ASP A 545 8.76 -4.94 29.83
C ASP A 545 10.29 -4.73 29.81
N PRO A 546 11.01 -5.20 30.86
CA PRO A 546 12.47 -5.16 30.87
C PRO A 546 13.06 -5.85 29.64
N GLY A 547 14.16 -5.30 29.11
CA GLY A 547 14.82 -5.86 27.92
C GLY A 547 14.43 -5.18 26.61
N VAL A 548 13.53 -4.20 26.63
CA VAL A 548 13.19 -3.36 25.47
C VAL A 548 13.30 -1.88 25.84
N GLU A 549 13.97 -1.12 24.98
CA GLU A 549 13.98 0.33 25.03
C GLU A 549 12.98 0.89 24.01
N VAL A 550 12.14 1.81 24.47
CA VAL A 550 11.15 2.50 23.63
C VAL A 550 11.44 3.99 23.64
N THR A 551 11.68 4.56 22.47
CA THR A 551 11.95 5.99 22.31
C THR A 551 10.98 6.60 21.31
N ARG A 552 10.67 7.89 21.46
CA ARG A 552 9.81 8.60 20.50
C ARG A 552 10.55 8.83 19.20
N ASP A 553 9.91 8.48 18.08
CA ASP A 553 10.37 8.80 16.74
C ASP A 553 9.57 10.01 16.19
N GLY A 554 10.02 11.20 16.60
CA GLY A 554 9.38 12.47 16.26
C GLY A 554 7.88 12.50 16.64
N ALA A 555 7.06 12.95 15.68
CA ALA A 555 5.60 12.99 15.82
C ALA A 555 4.90 11.76 15.19
N ASN A 556 5.66 10.80 14.67
CA ASN A 556 5.13 9.75 13.79
C ASN A 556 4.93 8.41 14.50
N GLY A 557 5.78 8.09 15.49
CA GLY A 557 5.68 6.81 16.20
C GLY A 557 6.75 6.62 17.27
N PHE A 558 7.10 5.36 17.48
CA PHE A 558 8.08 4.92 18.45
C PHE A 558 9.14 4.06 17.77
N ALA A 559 10.40 4.26 18.15
CA ALA A 559 11.49 3.35 17.86
C ALA A 559 11.62 2.35 19.02
N ILE A 560 11.57 1.07 18.67
CA ILE A 560 11.64 -0.08 19.57
C ILE A 560 12.99 -0.76 19.34
N ARG A 561 13.80 -0.83 20.41
CA ARG A 561 15.12 -1.44 20.37
C ARG A 561 15.24 -2.48 21.49
N PRO A 562 15.34 -3.78 21.19
CA PRO A 562 15.59 -4.78 22.21
C PRO A 562 17.03 -4.66 22.71
N THR A 563 17.20 -4.83 24.01
CA THR A 563 18.49 -4.92 24.72
C THR A 563 18.77 -6.33 25.22
N MET A 564 17.78 -7.22 25.14
CA MET A 564 17.90 -8.65 25.39
C MET A 564 18.38 -9.39 24.13
N GLU A 565 19.24 -10.39 24.29
CA GLU A 565 19.75 -11.23 23.19
C GLU A 565 18.68 -12.18 22.62
N SER A 566 17.76 -12.63 23.46
CA SER A 566 16.64 -13.50 23.08
C SER A 566 15.53 -13.42 24.12
N GLY A 567 14.28 -13.57 23.69
CA GLY A 567 13.10 -13.67 24.54
C GLY A 567 11.92 -12.86 24.01
N ALA A 568 10.88 -12.69 24.82
CA ALA A 568 9.72 -11.90 24.50
C ALA A 568 9.49 -10.78 25.54
N ALA A 569 8.96 -9.66 25.08
CA ALA A 569 8.59 -8.51 25.89
C ALA A 569 7.30 -7.90 25.35
N VAL A 570 6.49 -7.30 26.20
CA VAL A 570 5.29 -6.54 25.80
C VAL A 570 5.55 -5.05 25.97
N VAL A 571 5.09 -4.28 24.99
CA VAL A 571 4.99 -2.83 25.08
C VAL A 571 3.51 -2.45 25.08
N ASP A 572 3.04 -1.87 26.18
CA ASP A 572 1.70 -1.32 26.33
C ASP A 572 1.70 0.18 26.04
N PHE A 573 0.81 0.57 25.12
CA PHE A 573 0.60 1.96 24.74
C PHE A 573 -0.78 2.41 25.22
N ALA A 574 -0.81 3.41 26.09
CA ALA A 574 -2.03 3.91 26.70
C ALA A 574 -2.31 5.37 26.35
N VAL A 575 -3.57 5.66 25.99
CA VAL A 575 -4.09 7.00 25.75
C VAL A 575 -5.40 7.15 26.51
N GLY A 576 -5.39 7.95 27.58
CA GLY A 576 -6.52 7.99 28.50
C GLY A 576 -6.73 6.62 29.16
N GLY A 577 -7.91 6.03 28.99
CA GLY A 577 -8.23 4.67 29.47
C GLY A 577 -8.18 3.58 28.39
N HIS A 578 -7.72 3.91 27.18
CA HIS A 578 -7.61 2.95 26.07
C HIS A 578 -6.17 2.45 25.99
N HIS A 579 -6.02 1.14 25.82
CA HIS A 579 -4.74 0.44 25.76
C HIS A 579 -4.63 -0.35 24.45
N VAL A 580 -3.41 -0.45 23.93
CA VAL A 580 -3.07 -1.38 22.85
C VAL A 580 -1.65 -1.89 23.09
N THR A 581 -1.44 -3.19 22.92
CA THR A 581 -0.14 -3.82 23.14
C THR A 581 0.51 -4.26 21.84
N SER A 582 1.85 -4.25 21.83
CA SER A 582 2.66 -4.95 20.84
C SER A 582 3.60 -5.90 21.55
N SER A 583 3.69 -7.14 21.06
CA SER A 583 4.72 -8.08 21.53
C SER A 583 6.00 -7.89 20.71
N VAL A 584 7.13 -7.78 21.39
CA VAL A 584 8.48 -7.74 20.81
C VAL A 584 9.12 -9.09 21.05
N LEU A 585 9.53 -9.75 19.97
CA LEU A 585 10.13 -11.08 19.99
C LEU A 585 11.55 -10.97 19.46
N VAL A 586 12.51 -11.41 20.26
CA VAL A 586 13.93 -11.35 19.93
C VAL A 586 14.48 -12.76 19.79
N GLY A 587 15.04 -13.05 18.63
CA GLY A 587 15.52 -14.39 18.27
C GLY A 587 14.40 -15.38 17.97
N SER A 588 14.77 -16.53 17.40
CA SER A 588 13.88 -17.67 17.17
C SER A 588 14.65 -19.00 17.26
N GLU A 589 13.96 -20.08 17.62
CA GLU A 589 14.48 -21.45 17.62
C GLU A 589 13.81 -22.26 16.51
N GLN A 590 14.60 -23.06 15.78
CA GLN A 590 14.06 -23.98 14.77
C GLN A 590 13.72 -25.33 15.40
N HIS A 591 12.47 -25.76 15.21
CA HIS A 591 12.00 -27.08 15.62
C HIS A 591 11.59 -27.90 14.41
N THR A 592 12.23 -29.04 14.18
CA THR A 592 11.84 -29.98 13.13
C THR A 592 10.51 -30.64 13.47
N LEU A 593 9.51 -30.47 12.60
CA LEU A 593 8.19 -31.08 12.70
C LEU A 593 8.12 -32.40 11.92
N ALA A 594 8.80 -32.48 10.77
CA ALA A 594 8.92 -33.69 9.98
C ALA A 594 10.23 -33.71 9.18
N ASP A 595 11.05 -34.74 9.41
CA ASP A 595 12.25 -35.08 8.62
C ASP A 595 11.95 -36.14 7.53
N PHE A 596 10.68 -36.55 7.43
CA PHE A 596 10.15 -37.55 6.51
C PHE A 596 10.78 -38.96 6.60
N THR A 597 11.47 -39.28 7.69
CA THR A 597 11.97 -40.65 7.95
C THR A 597 10.83 -41.67 8.07
N ASP A 598 9.64 -41.24 8.47
CA ASP A 598 8.41 -42.03 8.51
C ASP A 598 7.57 -41.92 7.22
N GLY A 599 8.14 -41.38 6.14
CA GLY A 599 7.43 -41.00 4.91
C GLY A 599 6.57 -42.10 4.26
N ALA A 600 6.85 -43.37 4.54
CA ALA A 600 6.02 -44.50 4.09
C ALA A 600 4.62 -44.54 4.73
N THR A 601 4.37 -43.78 5.80
CA THR A 601 3.08 -43.68 6.50
C THR A 601 2.23 -42.50 6.04
N TRP A 602 2.83 -41.57 5.29
CA TRP A 602 2.13 -40.41 4.74
C TRP A 602 1.20 -40.82 3.61
N LYS A 603 0.08 -40.11 3.48
CA LYS A 603 -0.95 -40.39 2.48
C LYS A 603 -1.01 -39.28 1.46
N VAL A 604 -1.49 -39.62 0.26
CA VAL A 604 -1.84 -38.65 -0.76
C VAL A 604 -3.35 -38.44 -0.79
N GLU A 605 -3.76 -37.18 -0.77
CA GLU A 605 -5.12 -36.77 -1.13
C GLU A 605 -5.04 -35.85 -2.36
N THR A 606 -6.15 -35.73 -3.08
CA THR A 606 -6.22 -34.90 -4.29
C THR A 606 -7.52 -34.12 -4.36
N ALA A 607 -7.48 -32.99 -5.06
CA ALA A 607 -8.67 -32.30 -5.53
C ALA A 607 -8.59 -32.18 -7.05
N ARG A 608 -9.54 -32.81 -7.76
CA ARG A 608 -9.66 -32.77 -9.23
C ARG A 608 -8.35 -33.12 -9.97
N ALA A 609 -7.49 -33.95 -9.37
CA ALA A 609 -6.15 -34.36 -9.82
C ALA A 609 -5.92 -35.87 -9.62
N ALA A 610 -4.86 -36.42 -10.21
CA ALA A 610 -4.31 -37.71 -9.81
C ALA A 610 -2.88 -37.54 -9.26
N ALA A 611 -2.49 -38.33 -8.26
CA ALA A 611 -1.16 -38.21 -7.66
C ALA A 611 -0.70 -39.47 -6.92
N SER A 612 0.60 -39.56 -6.66
CA SER A 612 1.24 -40.57 -5.81
C SER A 612 2.32 -39.92 -4.94
N ILE A 613 2.53 -40.49 -3.74
CA ILE A 613 3.58 -40.07 -2.82
C ILE A 613 4.48 -41.28 -2.48
N GLU A 614 5.80 -41.06 -2.42
CA GLU A 614 6.76 -42.09 -2.00
C GLU A 614 7.89 -41.48 -1.16
N ARG A 615 8.41 -42.24 -0.18
CA ARG A 615 9.63 -41.87 0.57
C ARG A 615 10.85 -42.11 -0.31
N VAL A 616 11.76 -41.15 -0.34
CA VAL A 616 13.06 -41.25 -1.02
C VAL A 616 14.16 -41.15 0.03
N SER A 617 14.82 -42.27 0.31
CA SER A 617 15.92 -42.28 1.29
C SER A 617 17.19 -41.66 0.73
N GLY A 618 17.81 -40.76 1.51
CA GLY A 618 18.99 -40.01 1.08
C GLY A 618 18.73 -38.99 -0.03
N GLY A 619 17.45 -38.69 -0.31
CA GLY A 619 17.02 -37.79 -1.38
C GLY A 619 16.67 -36.38 -0.92
N GLY A 620 16.85 -36.06 0.36
CA GLY A 620 16.60 -34.72 0.92
C GLY A 620 17.68 -33.71 0.56
N HIS A 621 17.39 -32.43 0.82
CA HIS A 621 18.25 -31.29 0.48
C HIS A 621 19.66 -31.37 1.13
N ASP A 622 19.78 -32.07 2.25
CA ASP A 622 20.99 -32.29 3.06
C ASP A 622 21.48 -33.75 3.02
N GLY A 623 20.88 -34.60 2.16
CA GLY A 623 21.13 -36.04 2.11
C GLY A 623 20.33 -36.86 3.13
N GLY A 624 19.35 -36.25 3.83
CA GLY A 624 18.34 -36.93 4.64
C GLY A 624 17.24 -37.61 3.81
N ASP A 625 16.16 -38.01 4.47
CA ASP A 625 14.99 -38.58 3.81
C ASP A 625 14.05 -37.48 3.28
N ALA A 626 13.27 -37.83 2.26
CA ALA A 626 12.34 -36.90 1.61
C ALA A 626 11.05 -37.58 1.18
N LEU A 627 10.01 -36.78 0.90
CA LEU A 627 8.79 -37.22 0.24
C LEU A 627 8.77 -36.72 -1.20
N ARG A 628 8.62 -37.65 -2.15
CA ARG A 628 8.45 -37.33 -3.57
C ARG A 628 6.98 -37.42 -3.95
N LEU A 629 6.45 -36.36 -4.54
CA LEU A 629 5.08 -36.19 -4.97
C LEU A 629 5.02 -36.11 -6.50
N ARG A 630 4.50 -37.17 -7.13
CA ARG A 630 4.16 -37.14 -8.56
C ARG A 630 2.70 -36.80 -8.72
N HIS A 631 2.40 -35.87 -9.63
CA HIS A 631 1.03 -35.40 -9.84
C HIS A 631 0.70 -35.25 -11.33
N ASP A 632 -0.58 -35.42 -11.63
CA ASP A 632 -1.19 -35.21 -12.95
C ASP A 632 -2.31 -34.18 -12.80
N PHE A 633 -2.04 -32.96 -13.29
CA PHE A 633 -2.96 -31.84 -13.31
C PHE A 633 -3.63 -31.65 -14.67
N THR A 634 -3.60 -32.67 -15.55
CA THR A 634 -4.29 -32.67 -16.84
C THR A 634 -5.77 -33.06 -16.74
N THR A 635 -6.26 -33.39 -15.54
CA THR A 635 -7.58 -34.02 -15.31
C THR A 635 -8.75 -33.05 -15.20
N SER A 636 -8.50 -31.74 -15.05
CA SER A 636 -9.52 -30.71 -14.90
C SER A 636 -8.93 -29.34 -15.23
N THR A 637 -9.80 -28.39 -15.60
CA THR A 637 -9.47 -26.96 -15.74
C THR A 637 -9.86 -26.14 -14.51
N GLY A 638 -10.48 -26.74 -13.47
CA GLY A 638 -10.70 -26.07 -12.19
C GLY A 638 -9.41 -25.97 -11.36
N THR A 639 -9.48 -25.53 -10.11
CA THR A 639 -8.34 -25.64 -9.19
C THR A 639 -8.03 -27.12 -8.91
N ARG A 640 -6.77 -27.52 -9.13
CA ARG A 640 -6.27 -28.88 -8.89
C ARG A 640 -5.33 -28.86 -7.70
N GLY A 641 -5.28 -29.94 -6.94
CA GLY A 641 -4.35 -30.05 -5.84
C GLY A 641 -3.90 -31.45 -5.53
N VAL A 642 -2.66 -31.56 -5.06
CA VAL A 642 -2.07 -32.77 -4.46
C VAL A 642 -1.65 -32.44 -3.03
N TYR A 643 -2.03 -33.29 -2.09
CA TYR A 643 -1.83 -33.06 -0.67
C TYR A 643 -1.05 -34.22 -0.05
N ALA A 644 0.08 -33.91 0.59
CA ALA A 644 0.75 -34.83 1.50
C ALA A 644 0.12 -34.71 2.88
N VAL A 645 -0.47 -35.81 3.36
CA VAL A 645 -1.23 -35.90 4.60
C VAL A 645 -0.43 -36.73 5.61
N PRO A 646 -0.03 -36.17 6.76
CA PRO A 646 0.69 -36.90 7.80
C PRO A 646 -0.21 -37.99 8.43
N PRO A 647 0.37 -39.04 9.05
CA PRO A 647 -0.40 -40.09 9.71
C PRO A 647 -1.28 -39.56 10.86
N ALA A 648 -0.87 -38.45 11.49
CA ALA A 648 -1.65 -37.65 12.42
C ALA A 648 -1.24 -36.17 12.29
N GLY A 649 -2.13 -35.24 12.64
CA GLY A 649 -1.81 -33.80 12.58
C GLY A 649 -0.61 -33.44 13.44
N LEU A 650 0.40 -32.79 12.83
CA LEU A 650 1.68 -32.49 13.48
C LEU A 650 1.51 -31.31 14.43
N ALA A 651 1.80 -31.50 15.72
CA ALA A 651 1.74 -30.41 16.69
C ALA A 651 2.90 -29.44 16.47
N VAL A 652 2.60 -28.15 16.39
CA VAL A 652 3.64 -27.12 16.33
C VAL A 652 3.89 -26.60 17.75
N PRO A 653 5.15 -26.60 18.23
CA PRO A 653 5.45 -26.17 19.59
C PRO A 653 5.35 -24.64 19.74
N GLY A 654 4.96 -24.20 20.94
CA GLY A 654 4.98 -22.78 21.33
C GLY A 654 4.12 -21.88 20.45
N SER A 655 4.66 -20.68 20.19
CA SER A 655 4.07 -19.65 19.33
C SER A 655 4.95 -19.45 18.07
N PRO A 656 4.77 -20.26 17.02
CA PRO A 656 5.55 -20.16 15.78
C PRO A 656 5.34 -18.81 15.08
N LEU A 657 6.42 -18.24 14.54
CA LEU A 657 6.38 -17.09 13.64
C LEU A 657 6.15 -17.52 12.20
N SER A 658 6.72 -18.66 11.82
CA SER A 658 6.57 -19.25 10.49
C SER A 658 6.83 -20.75 10.53
N LEU A 659 6.39 -21.43 9.49
CA LEU A 659 6.87 -22.76 9.12
C LEU A 659 7.81 -22.63 7.92
N SER A 660 8.76 -23.54 7.76
CA SER A 660 9.61 -23.60 6.57
C SER A 660 9.68 -25.03 6.05
N LEU A 661 9.68 -25.18 4.72
CA LEU A 661 9.73 -26.47 4.03
C LEU A 661 10.74 -26.39 2.89
N TRP A 662 11.67 -27.34 2.80
CA TRP A 662 12.49 -27.47 1.60
C TRP A 662 11.70 -28.11 0.48
N VAL A 663 11.76 -27.51 -0.71
CA VAL A 663 11.09 -27.98 -1.92
C VAL A 663 12.11 -28.02 -3.06
N GLU A 664 12.29 -29.20 -3.64
CA GLU A 664 12.95 -29.39 -4.93
C GLU A 664 11.95 -29.01 -6.02
N GLY A 665 12.09 -27.79 -6.52
CA GLY A 665 11.20 -27.21 -7.51
C GLY A 665 11.44 -27.78 -8.91
N ASP A 666 10.38 -27.81 -9.70
CA ASP A 666 10.37 -28.24 -11.11
C ASP A 666 10.06 -27.07 -12.08
N ALA A 667 10.15 -25.83 -11.58
CA ALA A 667 9.79 -24.58 -12.25
C ALA A 667 8.36 -24.56 -12.84
N SER A 668 7.45 -25.43 -12.38
CA SER A 668 6.08 -25.50 -12.91
C SER A 668 5.22 -24.28 -12.56
N GLY A 669 5.59 -23.52 -11.54
CA GLY A 669 4.76 -22.46 -10.96
C GLY A 669 3.63 -23.00 -10.09
N ILE A 670 3.73 -24.25 -9.61
CA ILE A 670 2.79 -24.82 -8.64
C ILE A 670 2.82 -24.01 -7.34
N TRP A 671 1.67 -23.89 -6.67
CA TRP A 671 1.55 -23.10 -5.45
C TRP A 671 1.62 -23.98 -4.18
N PRO A 672 2.69 -23.87 -3.37
CA PRO A 672 2.81 -24.61 -2.13
C PRO A 672 2.07 -23.91 -1.00
N ARG A 673 1.42 -24.70 -0.14
CA ARG A 673 0.68 -24.23 1.04
C ARG A 673 0.76 -25.24 2.18
N ILE A 674 0.55 -24.78 3.39
CA ILE A 674 0.39 -25.63 4.58
C ILE A 674 -0.99 -25.39 5.18
N GLN A 675 -1.82 -26.43 5.22
CA GLN A 675 -3.09 -26.37 5.93
C GLN A 675 -2.83 -26.58 7.42
N ILE A 676 -3.30 -25.63 8.23
CA ILE A 676 -3.21 -25.69 9.68
C ILE A 676 -4.59 -25.72 10.32
N ARG A 677 -4.64 -26.23 11.55
CA ARG A 677 -5.77 -26.13 12.45
C ARG A 677 -5.35 -25.41 13.72
N SER A 678 -6.06 -24.35 14.03
CA SER A 678 -5.84 -23.49 15.19
C SER A 678 -6.49 -24.06 16.45
N GLY A 679 -6.09 -23.55 17.62
CA GLY A 679 -6.57 -23.98 18.94
C GLY A 679 -8.07 -23.77 19.16
N ASP A 680 -8.68 -22.86 18.41
CA ASP A 680 -10.13 -22.61 18.36
C ASP A 680 -10.88 -23.52 17.37
N GLY A 681 -10.17 -24.43 16.70
CA GLY A 681 -10.71 -25.35 15.70
C GLY A 681 -10.77 -24.79 14.28
N THR A 682 -10.40 -23.53 14.05
CA THR A 682 -10.39 -22.91 12.71
C THR A 682 -9.36 -23.58 11.81
N VAL A 683 -9.76 -23.93 10.59
CA VAL A 683 -8.86 -24.51 9.56
C VAL A 683 -8.50 -23.41 8.57
N SER A 684 -7.22 -23.11 8.42
CA SER A 684 -6.71 -22.09 7.49
C SER A 684 -5.55 -22.65 6.66
N ASN A 685 -5.10 -21.88 5.66
CA ASN A 685 -3.93 -22.22 4.87
C ASN A 685 -2.88 -21.12 5.03
N LEU A 686 -1.63 -21.54 5.23
CA LEU A 686 -0.46 -20.70 5.14
C LEU A 686 0.09 -20.84 3.73
N ASP A 687 0.20 -19.72 3.02
CA ASP A 687 0.58 -19.71 1.62
C ASP A 687 2.08 -19.42 1.49
N GLY A 688 2.77 -20.19 0.64
CA GLY A 688 4.15 -19.94 0.25
C GLY A 688 4.23 -19.36 -1.17
N ASP A 689 5.43 -18.90 -1.56
CA ASP A 689 5.68 -18.40 -2.91
C ASP A 689 5.52 -19.51 -3.98
N LEU A 690 5.09 -19.13 -5.19
CA LEU A 690 4.96 -20.05 -6.32
C LEU A 690 6.31 -20.69 -6.67
N VAL A 691 6.31 -22.00 -6.94
CA VAL A 691 7.54 -22.74 -7.30
C VAL A 691 7.96 -22.45 -8.75
N THR A 692 8.63 -21.31 -8.96
CA THR A 692 9.14 -20.89 -10.27
C THR A 692 10.62 -21.19 -10.48
N TRP A 693 11.25 -21.89 -9.53
CA TRP A 693 12.66 -22.28 -9.58
C TRP A 693 12.81 -23.78 -9.88
N ASP A 694 13.99 -24.15 -10.35
CA ASP A 694 14.44 -25.54 -10.51
C ASP A 694 15.46 -25.87 -9.40
N GLY A 695 15.33 -27.04 -8.77
CA GLY A 695 16.19 -27.47 -7.65
C GLY A 695 15.71 -27.05 -6.26
N TRP A 696 16.55 -27.25 -5.23
CA TRP A 696 16.17 -27.02 -3.83
C TRP A 696 16.12 -25.55 -3.43
N GLN A 697 14.98 -25.12 -2.87
CA GLN A 697 14.86 -23.88 -2.11
C GLN A 697 13.97 -24.09 -0.87
N GLN A 698 14.22 -23.30 0.16
CA GLN A 698 13.39 -23.31 1.36
C GLN A 698 12.24 -22.31 1.20
N VAL A 699 11.01 -22.81 1.32
CA VAL A 699 9.80 -21.99 1.30
C VAL A 699 9.40 -21.68 2.74
N THR A 700 9.14 -20.41 3.04
CA THR A 700 8.71 -19.97 4.38
C THR A 700 7.23 -19.55 4.34
N TYR A 701 6.48 -20.00 5.34
CA TYR A 701 5.04 -19.82 5.51
C TYR A 701 4.78 -19.04 6.80
N PRO A 702 4.56 -17.71 6.74
CA PRO A 702 4.35 -16.90 7.94
C PRO A 702 3.04 -17.27 8.65
N ILE A 703 3.04 -17.28 9.98
CA ILE A 703 1.83 -17.46 10.79
C ILE A 703 1.13 -16.11 10.94
N PRO A 704 -0.14 -15.97 10.53
CA PRO A 704 -0.86 -14.71 10.68
C PRO A 704 -0.99 -14.30 12.16
N PRO A 705 -0.67 -13.05 12.52
CA PRO A 705 -0.89 -12.54 13.87
C PRO A 705 -2.37 -12.68 14.29
N GLY A 706 -2.60 -13.16 15.52
CA GLY A 706 -3.96 -13.45 16.03
C GLY A 706 -4.47 -14.86 15.75
N THR A 707 -3.68 -15.71 15.08
CA THR A 707 -3.97 -17.15 14.96
C THR A 707 -4.04 -17.80 16.34
N ALA A 708 -5.12 -18.52 16.63
CA ALA A 708 -5.32 -19.16 17.93
C ALA A 708 -4.36 -20.35 18.14
N MET A 709 -3.58 -20.31 19.22
CA MET A 709 -2.63 -21.37 19.59
C MET A 709 -3.28 -22.43 20.52
N PRO A 710 -2.77 -23.67 20.58
CA PRO A 710 -1.71 -24.23 19.73
C PRO A 710 -2.23 -24.55 18.32
N ILE A 711 -1.35 -24.47 17.31
CA ILE A 711 -1.68 -24.90 15.95
C ILE A 711 -1.19 -26.33 15.67
N ARG A 712 -1.83 -26.98 14.70
CA ARG A 712 -1.41 -28.27 14.13
C ARG A 712 -1.35 -28.19 12.62
N VAL A 713 -0.36 -28.83 12.00
CA VAL A 713 -0.30 -29.01 10.55
C VAL A 713 -1.14 -30.23 10.17
N ASP A 714 -2.20 -29.99 9.40
CA ASP A 714 -3.11 -31.03 8.91
C ASP A 714 -2.65 -31.57 7.55
N LYS A 715 -2.14 -30.73 6.63
CA LYS A 715 -1.71 -31.14 5.28
C LYS A 715 -0.64 -30.20 4.71
N ILE A 716 0.29 -30.74 3.92
CA ILE A 716 1.11 -29.96 2.98
C ILE A 716 0.44 -30.06 1.61
N ARG A 717 0.17 -28.93 0.97
CA ARG A 717 -0.66 -28.84 -0.24
C ARG A 717 0.10 -28.18 -1.36
N PHE A 718 -0.04 -28.72 -2.56
CA PHE A 718 0.43 -28.10 -3.78
C PHE A 718 -0.74 -27.93 -4.73
N LEU A 719 -0.99 -26.70 -5.17
CA LEU A 719 -2.18 -26.32 -5.95
C LEU A 719 -1.79 -25.74 -7.30
N GLU A 720 -2.59 -26.02 -8.30
CA GLU A 720 -2.59 -25.32 -9.58
C GLU A 720 -3.96 -24.66 -9.77
N THR A 721 -3.96 -23.33 -9.78
CA THR A 721 -5.15 -22.49 -9.87
C THR A 721 -5.36 -21.91 -11.27
N ARG A 722 -4.35 -22.01 -12.16
CA ARG A 722 -4.42 -21.51 -13.54
C ARG A 722 -5.19 -22.51 -14.41
N PRO A 723 -6.34 -22.12 -14.98
CA PRO A 723 -7.21 -23.04 -15.71
C PRO A 723 -6.65 -23.47 -17.09
N ASP A 724 -5.74 -22.69 -17.65
CA ASP A 724 -5.12 -22.84 -18.97
C ASP A 724 -3.80 -23.61 -18.95
N VAL A 725 -3.22 -23.82 -17.76
CA VAL A 725 -2.00 -24.61 -17.57
C VAL A 725 -2.38 -26.07 -17.34
N SER A 726 -1.67 -27.02 -17.93
CA SER A 726 -1.96 -28.47 -17.80
C SER A 726 -0.69 -29.29 -17.99
N TYR A 727 -0.28 -30.03 -16.97
CA TYR A 727 0.99 -30.76 -16.96
C TYR A 727 0.98 -31.92 -15.96
N ARG A 728 2.05 -32.71 -16.01
CA ARG A 728 2.45 -33.67 -14.97
C ARG A 728 3.73 -33.17 -14.35
N GLY A 729 3.82 -33.18 -13.03
CA GLY A 729 4.99 -32.72 -12.30
C GLY A 729 5.49 -33.73 -11.30
N ASP A 730 6.68 -33.48 -10.79
CA ASP A 730 7.41 -34.36 -9.90
C ASP A 730 8.24 -33.49 -8.94
N LEU A 731 7.79 -33.40 -7.70
CA LEU A 731 8.38 -32.52 -6.69
C LEU A 731 8.87 -33.36 -5.52
N THR A 732 9.97 -32.96 -4.92
CA THR A 732 10.49 -33.58 -3.69
C THR A 732 10.43 -32.56 -2.55
N ILE A 733 9.99 -32.97 -1.37
CA ILE A 733 10.00 -32.13 -0.16
C ILE A 733 10.87 -32.75 0.93
N SER A 734 11.57 -31.91 1.67
CA SER A 734 12.47 -32.27 2.76
C SER A 734 12.26 -31.28 3.92
N ASP A 735 12.46 -31.72 5.16
CA ASP A 735 12.41 -30.95 6.40
C ASP A 735 11.31 -29.87 6.49
N LEU A 736 10.21 -30.25 7.12
CA LEU A 736 9.26 -29.28 7.65
C LEU A 736 9.72 -28.83 9.04
N VAL A 737 10.06 -27.56 9.18
CA VAL A 737 10.51 -26.94 10.43
C VAL A 737 9.57 -25.80 10.86
N ALA A 738 9.48 -25.56 12.16
CA ALA A 738 8.82 -24.39 12.72
C ALA A 738 9.87 -23.43 13.27
N ASN A 739 9.79 -22.15 12.88
CA ASN A 739 10.58 -21.08 13.49
C ASN A 739 9.76 -20.52 14.66
N VAL A 740 10.12 -20.91 15.88
CA VAL A 740 9.36 -20.62 17.09
C VAL A 740 9.98 -19.44 17.81
N ALA A 741 9.16 -18.43 18.05
CA ALA A 741 9.56 -17.34 18.91
C ALA A 741 9.50 -17.78 20.38
N PRO A 742 10.29 -17.14 21.25
CA PRO A 742 10.09 -17.24 22.69
C PRO A 742 8.63 -16.94 23.06
N ASP A 743 8.10 -17.67 24.04
CA ASP A 743 6.71 -17.50 24.47
C ASP A 743 6.43 -16.05 24.91
N ALA A 744 5.45 -15.43 24.25
CA ALA A 744 4.99 -14.09 24.58
C ALA A 744 3.60 -14.14 25.22
N PRO A 745 3.29 -13.21 26.13
CA PRO A 745 1.93 -13.00 26.57
C PRO A 745 1.02 -12.71 25.36
N PRO A 746 -0.23 -13.21 25.35
CA PRO A 746 -1.16 -12.89 24.27
C PRO A 746 -1.43 -11.39 24.21
N THR A 747 -1.41 -10.83 23.00
CA THR A 747 -1.76 -9.42 22.80
C THR A 747 -3.27 -9.22 22.89
N GLN A 748 -3.70 -8.09 23.45
CA GLN A 748 -5.13 -7.77 23.53
C GLN A 748 -5.62 -7.23 22.19
N THR A 749 -6.03 -8.12 21.29
CA THR A 749 -6.77 -7.75 20.08
C THR A 749 -8.11 -8.47 20.07
N GLY A 750 -9.08 -7.93 20.82
CA GLY A 750 -10.47 -8.37 20.69
C GLY A 750 -11.05 -7.94 19.34
N PRO A 751 -12.03 -8.68 18.78
CA PRO A 751 -12.70 -8.28 17.56
C PRO A 751 -13.42 -6.94 17.76
N VAL A 752 -13.36 -6.07 16.75
CA VAL A 752 -14.14 -4.82 16.75
C VAL A 752 -15.61 -5.20 16.65
N GLN A 753 -16.40 -4.86 17.68
CA GLN A 753 -17.84 -5.08 17.68
C GLN A 753 -18.54 -3.79 17.28
N ASP A 754 -19.08 -3.76 16.06
CA ASP A 754 -19.82 -2.59 15.58
C ASP A 754 -21.33 -2.72 15.87
N PRO A 755 -21.97 -1.69 16.43
CA PRO A 755 -23.40 -1.69 16.76
C PRO A 755 -24.31 -1.58 15.53
N VAL A 756 -23.76 -1.61 14.30
CA VAL A 756 -24.55 -1.83 13.09
C VAL A 756 -25.30 -3.16 13.16
N ILE A 757 -24.67 -4.21 13.70
CA ILE A 757 -25.34 -5.48 14.01
C ILE A 757 -26.01 -5.36 15.38
N LEU A 758 -27.30 -5.67 15.42
CA LEU A 758 -28.06 -5.73 16.66
C LEU A 758 -27.60 -6.92 17.50
N THR A 759 -27.32 -6.68 18.78
CA THR A 759 -27.20 -7.75 19.77
C THR A 759 -28.57 -8.17 20.30
N GLU A 760 -29.51 -7.23 20.36
CA GLU A 760 -30.88 -7.42 20.84
C GLU A 760 -31.89 -6.62 19.99
N GLY A 761 -33.09 -7.19 19.81
CA GLY A 761 -34.17 -6.62 19.02
C GLY A 761 -34.18 -7.07 17.56
N THR A 762 -35.16 -6.55 16.81
CA THR A 762 -35.31 -6.79 15.37
C THR A 762 -35.24 -5.48 14.58
N VAL A 763 -35.09 -5.58 13.26
CA VAL A 763 -35.20 -4.42 12.36
C VAL A 763 -36.61 -4.24 11.78
N ASP A 764 -37.63 -4.91 12.31
CA ASP A 764 -38.98 -4.94 11.72
C ASP A 764 -39.69 -3.58 11.69
N GLU A 765 -39.35 -2.68 12.61
CA GLU A 765 -39.91 -1.32 12.65
C GLU A 765 -39.31 -0.39 11.59
N ARG A 766 -38.24 -0.82 10.90
CA ARG A 766 -37.58 0.01 9.90
C ARG A 766 -38.36 0.00 8.58
N PRO A 767 -38.65 1.17 7.98
CA PRO A 767 -39.51 1.27 6.80
C PRO A 767 -39.09 0.46 5.58
N GLN A 768 -37.78 0.21 5.44
CA GLN A 768 -37.21 -0.53 4.34
C GLN A 768 -36.37 -1.69 4.86
N ARG A 769 -36.54 -2.88 4.30
CA ARG A 769 -35.89 -4.12 4.76
C ARG A 769 -35.32 -4.89 3.56
N ILE A 770 -34.04 -5.19 3.59
CA ILE A 770 -33.32 -5.91 2.52
C ILE A 770 -32.73 -7.17 3.13
N ALA A 771 -33.10 -8.34 2.62
CA ALA A 771 -32.50 -9.59 3.04
C ALA A 771 -31.19 -9.84 2.25
N VAL A 772 -30.19 -10.42 2.92
CA VAL A 772 -28.90 -10.77 2.33
C VAL A 772 -28.61 -12.24 2.62
N MET A 773 -28.27 -12.99 1.58
CA MET A 773 -27.77 -14.36 1.69
C MET A 773 -26.51 -14.54 0.83
N SER A 774 -25.63 -15.46 1.21
CA SER A 774 -24.35 -15.71 0.52
C SER A 774 -23.95 -17.18 0.65
N ASP A 775 -23.02 -17.64 -0.17
CA ASP A 775 -22.25 -18.87 0.08
C ASP A 775 -23.13 -20.14 0.27
N GLY A 776 -23.89 -20.45 -0.78
CA GLY A 776 -24.61 -21.71 -0.93
C GLY A 776 -23.71 -22.86 -1.40
N GLN A 777 -22.83 -22.58 -2.36
CA GLN A 777 -21.83 -23.46 -2.99
C GLN A 777 -22.34 -24.87 -3.35
N PHE A 778 -23.53 -24.98 -3.93
CA PHE A 778 -24.02 -26.28 -4.43
C PHE A 778 -23.58 -26.57 -5.88
N VAL A 779 -23.70 -27.84 -6.26
CA VAL A 779 -23.45 -28.32 -7.63
C VAL A 779 -24.64 -29.10 -8.17
N ALA A 780 -24.94 -28.93 -9.46
CA ALA A 780 -26.05 -29.57 -10.16
C ALA A 780 -25.89 -31.08 -10.35
N ARG A 781 -24.66 -31.60 -10.26
CA ARG A 781 -24.42 -33.05 -10.24
C ARG A 781 -24.87 -33.71 -8.93
N ASN A 782 -25.16 -32.94 -7.88
CA ASN A 782 -25.72 -33.44 -6.62
C ASN A 782 -26.89 -32.54 -6.14
N PRO A 783 -28.02 -32.53 -6.88
CA PRO A 783 -29.12 -31.61 -6.65
C PRO A 783 -29.90 -31.88 -5.35
N ASP A 784 -29.75 -33.06 -4.76
CA ASP A 784 -30.40 -33.48 -3.51
C ASP A 784 -29.48 -33.37 -2.28
N SER A 785 -28.37 -32.65 -2.41
CA SER A 785 -27.39 -32.45 -1.34
C SER A 785 -27.94 -31.66 -0.15
N ASP A 786 -27.29 -31.80 1.01
CA ASP A 786 -27.56 -30.97 2.19
C ASP A 786 -27.42 -29.46 1.87
N LEU A 787 -26.48 -29.09 1.00
CA LEU A 787 -26.28 -27.69 0.58
C LEU A 787 -27.51 -27.12 -0.13
N VAL A 788 -28.08 -27.86 -1.09
CA VAL A 788 -29.32 -27.43 -1.77
C VAL A 788 -30.49 -27.35 -0.78
N ARG A 789 -30.57 -28.29 0.16
CA ARG A 789 -31.61 -28.26 1.21
C ARG A 789 -31.50 -27.00 2.07
N HIS A 790 -30.33 -26.70 2.60
CA HIS A 790 -30.09 -25.52 3.45
C HIS A 790 -30.38 -24.21 2.69
N VAL A 791 -29.98 -24.12 1.41
CA VAL A 791 -30.30 -22.97 0.56
C VAL A 791 -31.81 -22.79 0.42
N ARG A 792 -32.55 -23.87 0.13
CA ARG A 792 -34.02 -23.80 0.01
C ARG A 792 -34.70 -23.41 1.32
N GLU A 793 -34.24 -23.96 2.45
CA GLU A 793 -34.74 -23.59 3.79
C GLU A 793 -34.53 -22.09 4.06
N THR A 794 -33.33 -21.59 3.82
CA THR A 794 -32.99 -20.16 3.97
C THR A 794 -33.86 -19.27 3.07
N LEU A 795 -34.04 -19.63 1.80
CA LEU A 795 -34.90 -18.87 0.87
C LEU A 795 -36.36 -18.82 1.33
N ARG A 796 -36.88 -19.92 1.88
CA ARG A 796 -38.25 -19.95 2.44
C ARG A 796 -38.39 -19.06 3.67
N GLU A 797 -37.40 -19.05 4.55
CA GLU A 797 -37.37 -18.12 5.70
C GLU A 797 -37.35 -16.66 5.24
N ILE A 798 -36.49 -16.33 4.28
CA ILE A 798 -36.39 -14.98 3.70
C ILE A 798 -37.73 -14.54 3.10
N VAL A 799 -38.36 -15.40 2.29
CA VAL A 799 -39.66 -15.10 1.68
C VAL A 799 -40.75 -14.93 2.74
N ALA A 800 -40.72 -15.73 3.82
CA ALA A 800 -41.65 -15.58 4.94
C ALA A 800 -41.46 -14.25 5.70
N ALA A 801 -40.24 -13.73 5.79
CA ALA A 801 -39.94 -12.44 6.40
C ALA A 801 -40.43 -11.22 5.59
N ARG A 802 -40.73 -11.42 4.29
CA ARG A 802 -41.25 -10.41 3.35
C ARG A 802 -40.37 -9.15 3.27
N PRO A 803 -39.07 -9.26 2.93
CA PRO A 803 -38.24 -8.09 2.66
C PRO A 803 -38.72 -7.35 1.39
N ASP A 804 -38.32 -6.08 1.26
CA ASP A 804 -38.55 -5.30 0.04
C ASP A 804 -37.68 -5.80 -1.13
N HIS A 805 -36.52 -6.39 -0.82
CA HIS A 805 -35.56 -6.91 -1.78
C HIS A 805 -34.67 -8.01 -1.17
N LEU A 806 -34.20 -8.94 -1.99
CA LEU A 806 -33.21 -9.96 -1.64
C LEU A 806 -31.91 -9.74 -2.41
N ILE A 807 -30.79 -9.62 -1.71
CA ILE A 807 -29.45 -9.68 -2.29
C ILE A 807 -28.89 -11.09 -2.08
N ILE A 808 -28.57 -11.76 -3.18
CA ILE A 808 -27.77 -12.99 -3.19
C ILE A 808 -26.34 -12.54 -3.48
N ASP A 809 -25.52 -12.45 -2.45
CA ASP A 809 -24.18 -11.89 -2.53
C ASP A 809 -23.13 -12.99 -2.74
N GLY A 810 -23.12 -13.53 -3.97
CA GLY A 810 -22.14 -14.48 -4.49
C GLY A 810 -22.20 -15.90 -3.94
N ASP A 811 -21.47 -16.77 -4.63
CA ASP A 811 -21.17 -18.15 -4.25
C ASP A 811 -22.42 -19.00 -3.97
N LEU A 812 -23.51 -18.80 -4.72
CA LEU A 812 -24.68 -19.68 -4.60
C LEU A 812 -24.36 -21.06 -5.22
N VAL A 813 -23.60 -21.07 -6.30
CA VAL A 813 -23.07 -22.29 -6.95
C VAL A 813 -21.58 -22.48 -6.61
N ASP A 814 -21.01 -23.64 -6.94
CA ASP A 814 -19.59 -23.95 -6.65
C ASP A 814 -18.65 -23.93 -7.89
N GLU A 815 -19.14 -24.27 -9.08
CA GLU A 815 -18.27 -24.53 -10.25
C GLU A 815 -18.67 -23.80 -11.54
N ALA A 816 -19.51 -22.77 -11.45
CA ALA A 816 -19.90 -21.91 -12.58
C ALA A 816 -20.40 -22.64 -13.86
N SER A 817 -20.72 -23.93 -13.77
CA SER A 817 -21.09 -24.71 -14.94
C SER A 817 -22.48 -24.30 -15.41
N PRO A 818 -22.81 -24.39 -16.72
CA PRO A 818 -24.16 -24.07 -17.19
C PRO A 818 -25.26 -24.85 -16.45
N ALA A 819 -24.95 -26.07 -16.00
CA ALA A 819 -25.86 -26.89 -15.22
C ALA A 819 -26.07 -26.34 -13.80
N ASP A 820 -25.01 -25.86 -13.14
CA ASP A 820 -25.10 -25.24 -11.81
C ASP A 820 -25.92 -23.94 -11.87
N ILE A 821 -25.61 -23.07 -12.84
CA ILE A 821 -26.34 -21.82 -13.06
C ILE A 821 -27.82 -22.08 -13.35
N ALA A 822 -28.13 -23.11 -14.16
CA ALA A 822 -29.51 -23.53 -14.42
C ALA A 822 -30.21 -24.08 -13.18
N LEU A 823 -29.51 -24.84 -12.33
CA LEU A 823 -30.08 -25.31 -11.06
C LEU A 823 -30.36 -24.13 -10.12
N ALA A 824 -29.44 -23.18 -10.01
CA ALA A 824 -29.64 -21.96 -9.22
C ALA A 824 -30.89 -21.20 -9.67
N LYS A 825 -31.05 -20.98 -10.99
CA LYS A 825 -32.24 -20.32 -11.52
C LYS A 825 -33.53 -21.07 -11.17
N ARG A 826 -33.55 -22.41 -11.30
CA ARG A 826 -34.72 -23.22 -10.90
C ARG A 826 -35.05 -23.08 -9.42
N ILE A 827 -34.05 -23.17 -8.54
CA ILE A 827 -34.26 -23.01 -7.09
C ILE A 827 -34.85 -21.63 -6.79
N LEU A 828 -34.31 -20.57 -7.38
CA LEU A 828 -34.82 -19.21 -7.19
C LEU A 828 -36.24 -19.03 -7.73
N ASP A 829 -36.57 -19.62 -8.88
CA ASP A 829 -37.93 -19.58 -9.43
C ASP A 829 -38.94 -20.31 -8.53
N GLU A 830 -38.55 -21.46 -7.99
CA GLU A 830 -39.38 -22.30 -7.13
C GLU A 830 -39.58 -21.70 -5.73
N GLU A 831 -38.52 -21.21 -5.09
CA GLU A 831 -38.55 -20.75 -3.70
C GLU A 831 -38.84 -19.24 -3.58
N VAL A 832 -38.35 -18.41 -4.51
CA VAL A 832 -38.54 -16.95 -4.51
C VAL A 832 -39.60 -16.51 -5.52
N GLY A 833 -39.47 -16.87 -6.80
CA GLY A 833 -40.38 -16.45 -7.87
C GLY A 833 -40.69 -14.94 -7.81
N ASP A 834 -41.96 -14.57 -8.01
CA ASP A 834 -42.40 -13.16 -7.96
C ASP A 834 -42.73 -12.66 -6.53
N ARG A 835 -42.42 -13.43 -5.48
CA ARG A 835 -42.78 -13.08 -4.10
C ARG A 835 -41.89 -12.00 -3.50
N VAL A 836 -40.62 -11.96 -3.89
CA VAL A 836 -39.61 -10.99 -3.43
C VAL A 836 -38.70 -10.65 -4.63
N PRO A 837 -38.53 -9.37 -4.99
CA PRO A 837 -37.53 -8.97 -5.98
C PRO A 837 -36.12 -9.33 -5.51
N TYR A 838 -35.27 -9.86 -6.39
CA TYR A 838 -33.89 -10.21 -6.02
C TYR A 838 -32.85 -9.68 -7.01
N THR A 839 -31.62 -9.51 -6.50
CA THR A 839 -30.41 -9.27 -7.29
C THR A 839 -29.38 -10.30 -6.90
N TYR A 840 -28.72 -10.89 -7.89
CA TYR A 840 -27.65 -11.86 -7.68
C TYR A 840 -26.33 -11.20 -8.10
N VAL A 841 -25.45 -11.01 -7.12
CA VAL A 841 -24.09 -10.52 -7.30
C VAL A 841 -23.18 -11.72 -7.51
N PRO A 842 -22.32 -11.76 -8.55
CA PRO A 842 -21.42 -12.89 -8.76
C PRO A 842 -20.27 -12.90 -7.73
N GLY A 843 -20.02 -14.06 -7.13
CA GLY A 843 -18.84 -14.40 -6.36
C GLY A 843 -17.81 -15.17 -7.20
N ASN A 844 -16.69 -15.54 -6.58
CA ASN A 844 -15.63 -16.27 -7.29
C ASN A 844 -16.07 -17.67 -7.73
N HIS A 845 -17.07 -18.28 -7.09
CA HIS A 845 -17.59 -19.58 -7.53
C HIS A 845 -18.57 -19.49 -8.72
N GLU A 846 -19.00 -18.28 -9.10
CA GLU A 846 -19.70 -18.04 -10.38
C GLU A 846 -18.74 -17.90 -11.58
N VAL A 847 -17.42 -17.90 -11.34
CA VAL A 847 -16.37 -17.98 -12.37
C VAL A 847 -15.40 -19.14 -12.15
N MET A 848 -15.56 -19.90 -11.08
CA MET A 848 -14.71 -21.04 -10.76
C MET A 848 -14.99 -22.19 -11.73
N GLY A 849 -14.11 -22.43 -12.71
CA GLY A 849 -14.24 -23.56 -13.65
C GLY A 849 -15.17 -23.31 -14.84
N GLY A 850 -15.77 -22.12 -14.94
CA GLY A 850 -16.60 -21.70 -16.08
C GLY A 850 -16.52 -20.19 -16.30
N PRO A 851 -16.71 -19.69 -17.53
CA PRO A 851 -16.65 -18.26 -17.81
C PRO A 851 -17.85 -17.51 -17.21
N ILE A 852 -17.63 -16.25 -16.81
CA ILE A 852 -18.69 -15.36 -16.30
C ILE A 852 -19.86 -15.18 -17.29
N SER A 853 -19.64 -15.45 -18.59
CA SER A 853 -20.70 -15.43 -19.60
C SER A 853 -21.84 -16.42 -19.32
N ASN A 854 -21.57 -17.53 -18.62
CA ASN A 854 -22.60 -18.48 -18.18
C ASN A 854 -23.58 -17.81 -17.21
N PHE A 855 -23.06 -17.06 -16.24
CA PHE A 855 -23.85 -16.26 -15.32
C PHE A 855 -24.63 -15.18 -16.07
N LYS A 856 -23.94 -14.39 -16.92
CA LYS A 856 -24.55 -13.28 -17.69
C LYS A 856 -25.72 -13.74 -18.56
N ALA A 857 -25.64 -14.93 -19.14
CA ALA A 857 -26.69 -15.50 -19.98
C ALA A 857 -28.01 -15.77 -19.24
N VAL A 858 -27.97 -15.99 -17.92
CA VAL A 858 -29.14 -16.37 -17.11
C VAL A 858 -29.61 -15.24 -16.19
N PHE A 859 -28.66 -14.53 -15.56
CA PHE A 859 -28.96 -13.51 -14.55
C PHE A 859 -28.72 -12.07 -15.03
N GLY A 860 -28.10 -11.87 -16.19
CA GLY A 860 -27.89 -10.55 -16.78
C GLY A 860 -26.59 -9.87 -16.35
N PRO A 861 -26.54 -8.53 -16.29
CA PRO A 861 -25.33 -7.79 -15.96
C PRO A 861 -24.73 -8.18 -14.60
N THR A 862 -23.41 -8.16 -14.50
CA THR A 862 -22.62 -8.53 -13.31
C THR A 862 -22.43 -7.38 -12.32
N HIS A 863 -22.73 -6.16 -12.75
CA HIS A 863 -22.80 -4.96 -11.94
C HIS A 863 -24.06 -4.19 -12.31
N THR A 864 -24.77 -3.64 -11.33
CA THR A 864 -26.07 -2.98 -11.54
C THR A 864 -26.21 -1.76 -10.64
N ALA A 865 -27.09 -0.85 -10.99
CA ALA A 865 -27.45 0.29 -10.15
C ALA A 865 -28.94 0.60 -10.30
N PHE A 866 -29.69 0.59 -9.20
CA PHE A 866 -31.11 0.92 -9.19
C PHE A 866 -31.57 1.38 -7.80
N ARG A 867 -32.73 2.03 -7.74
CA ARG A 867 -33.26 2.58 -6.50
C ARG A 867 -34.31 1.66 -5.88
N ILE A 868 -34.19 1.41 -4.59
CA ILE A 868 -35.24 0.79 -3.76
C ILE A 868 -35.73 1.90 -2.82
N GLY A 869 -36.96 2.39 -3.01
CA GLY A 869 -37.48 3.52 -2.23
C GLY A 869 -36.62 4.78 -2.38
N ALA A 870 -35.97 5.22 -1.30
CA ALA A 870 -35.04 6.36 -1.26
C ALA A 870 -33.56 5.95 -1.11
N THR A 871 -33.26 4.65 -1.26
CA THR A 871 -31.92 4.09 -1.19
C THR A 871 -31.45 3.69 -2.58
N GLN A 872 -30.27 4.17 -2.98
CA GLN A 872 -29.60 3.73 -4.21
C GLN A 872 -28.83 2.43 -3.91
N LEU A 873 -29.20 1.33 -4.55
CA LEU A 873 -28.45 0.08 -4.50
C LEU A 873 -27.52 0.01 -5.71
N ILE A 874 -26.24 -0.27 -5.46
CA ILE A 874 -25.20 -0.46 -6.46
C ILE A 874 -24.59 -1.84 -6.19
N THR A 875 -24.43 -2.66 -7.23
CA THR A 875 -23.73 -3.94 -7.13
C THR A 875 -22.49 -3.91 -7.99
N LEU A 876 -21.37 -4.45 -7.49
CA LEU A 876 -20.12 -4.57 -8.22
C LEU A 876 -19.73 -6.03 -8.38
N ASN A 877 -19.04 -6.32 -9.48
CA ASN A 877 -18.48 -7.63 -9.73
C ASN A 877 -17.09 -7.69 -9.09
N SER A 878 -16.96 -8.49 -8.04
CA SER A 878 -15.68 -8.82 -7.39
C SER A 878 -15.26 -10.28 -7.62
N SER A 879 -15.88 -10.99 -8.56
CA SER A 879 -15.68 -12.46 -8.71
C SER A 879 -14.24 -12.87 -9.01
N SER A 880 -13.41 -11.97 -9.57
CA SER A 880 -11.98 -12.21 -9.78
C SER A 880 -11.10 -12.02 -8.53
N GLY A 881 -11.67 -11.65 -7.38
CA GLY A 881 -10.92 -11.25 -6.18
C GLY A 881 -10.43 -9.79 -6.20
N THR A 882 -10.70 -9.07 -7.29
CA THR A 882 -10.52 -7.62 -7.45
C THR A 882 -11.74 -7.04 -8.19
N LEU A 883 -11.90 -5.72 -8.19
CA LEU A 883 -12.94 -5.04 -8.98
C LEU A 883 -12.44 -4.79 -10.41
N HIS A 884 -11.19 -4.36 -10.56
CA HIS A 884 -10.60 -4.07 -11.88
C HIS A 884 -10.25 -5.31 -12.71
N GLY A 885 -10.06 -6.48 -12.09
CA GLY A 885 -9.58 -7.70 -12.76
C GLY A 885 -10.63 -8.45 -13.58
N ASN A 886 -11.87 -7.97 -13.62
CA ASN A 886 -12.95 -8.54 -14.43
C ASN A 886 -12.95 -7.92 -15.84
N ASP A 887 -13.55 -8.60 -16.82
CA ASP A 887 -13.66 -8.12 -18.22
C ASP A 887 -14.29 -6.71 -18.35
N ASP A 888 -15.08 -6.27 -17.37
CA ASP A 888 -15.74 -4.97 -17.27
C ASP A 888 -15.21 -4.09 -16.12
N GLY A 889 -14.03 -4.40 -15.58
CA GLY A 889 -13.47 -3.81 -14.35
C GLY A 889 -13.39 -2.28 -14.35
N LYS A 890 -12.77 -1.67 -15.37
CA LYS A 890 -12.73 -0.20 -15.49
C LYS A 890 -14.13 0.39 -15.66
N THR A 891 -14.98 -0.25 -16.46
CA THR A 891 -16.35 0.23 -16.73
C THR A 891 -17.18 0.29 -15.46
N GLN A 892 -17.16 -0.76 -14.63
CA GLN A 892 -17.91 -0.76 -13.37
C GLN A 892 -17.39 0.29 -12.38
N LEU A 893 -16.08 0.53 -12.34
CA LEU A 893 -15.50 1.55 -11.46
C LEU A 893 -15.85 2.96 -11.94
N THR A 894 -15.81 3.26 -13.23
CA THR A 894 -16.29 4.54 -13.77
C THR A 894 -17.79 4.72 -13.51
N GLU A 895 -18.59 3.66 -13.65
CA GLU A 895 -20.03 3.70 -13.38
C GLU A 895 -20.31 3.92 -11.89
N LEU A 896 -19.56 3.31 -10.99
CA LEU A 896 -19.63 3.59 -9.55
C LEU A 896 -19.48 5.10 -9.30
N GLU A 897 -18.51 5.75 -9.95
CA GLU A 897 -18.29 7.19 -9.79
C GLU A 897 -19.44 8.05 -10.31
N SER A 898 -20.00 7.66 -11.45
CA SER A 898 -21.20 8.28 -12.01
C SER A 898 -22.39 8.13 -11.05
N GLN A 899 -22.61 6.94 -10.52
CA GLN A 899 -23.72 6.62 -9.62
C GLN A 899 -23.61 7.32 -8.26
N LEU A 900 -22.41 7.40 -7.68
CA LEU A 900 -22.17 8.18 -6.47
C LEU A 900 -22.41 9.68 -6.70
N THR A 901 -21.99 10.21 -7.86
CA THR A 901 -22.24 11.61 -8.22
C THR A 901 -23.73 11.89 -8.40
N ALA A 902 -24.44 11.00 -9.09
CA ALA A 902 -25.89 11.10 -9.28
C ALA A 902 -26.65 10.99 -7.95
N ALA A 903 -26.28 10.02 -7.10
CA ALA A 903 -26.85 9.85 -5.78
C ALA A 903 -26.58 11.06 -4.87
N ALA A 904 -25.44 11.72 -5.00
CA ALA A 904 -25.15 12.95 -4.24
C ALA A 904 -26.09 14.10 -4.66
N ALA A 905 -26.33 14.25 -5.97
CA ALA A 905 -27.14 15.32 -6.54
C ALA A 905 -28.66 15.12 -6.36
N ASP A 906 -29.16 13.88 -6.33
CA ASP A 906 -30.61 13.60 -6.28
C ASP A 906 -31.17 13.73 -4.85
N PRO A 907 -32.03 14.73 -4.53
CA PRO A 907 -32.60 14.90 -3.20
C PRO A 907 -33.55 13.76 -2.78
N ALA A 908 -34.04 12.94 -3.71
CA ALA A 908 -34.85 11.77 -3.39
C ALA A 908 -34.02 10.57 -2.90
N VAL A 909 -32.70 10.61 -3.06
CA VAL A 909 -31.77 9.61 -2.52
C VAL A 909 -31.27 10.08 -1.16
N THR A 910 -31.49 9.27 -0.13
CA THR A 910 -31.05 9.55 1.26
C THR A 910 -29.82 8.75 1.66
N GLY A 911 -29.47 7.70 0.90
CA GLY A 911 -28.25 6.93 1.12
C GLY A 911 -27.99 5.89 0.03
N VAL A 912 -26.79 5.29 0.09
CA VAL A 912 -26.29 4.33 -0.90
C VAL A 912 -25.95 3.00 -0.21
N VAL A 913 -26.41 1.88 -0.76
CA VAL A 913 -25.94 0.54 -0.38
C VAL A 913 -25.10 0.01 -1.55
N LEU A 914 -23.87 -0.39 -1.25
CA LEU A 914 -22.98 -1.08 -2.19
C LEU A 914 -22.93 -2.56 -1.82
N ALA A 915 -23.15 -3.46 -2.77
CA ALA A 915 -23.01 -4.91 -2.56
C ALA A 915 -21.94 -5.48 -3.50
N MET A 916 -21.02 -6.27 -2.95
CA MET A 916 -19.98 -6.98 -3.69
C MET A 916 -19.52 -8.19 -2.89
N HIS A 917 -19.21 -9.32 -3.53
CA HIS A 917 -18.94 -10.55 -2.80
C HIS A 917 -17.69 -10.51 -1.91
N HIS A 918 -16.54 -10.04 -2.43
CA HIS A 918 -15.30 -9.95 -1.64
C HIS A 918 -15.27 -8.64 -0.82
N PRO A 919 -15.08 -8.69 0.51
CA PRO A 919 -14.99 -7.50 1.33
C PRO A 919 -13.71 -6.69 1.13
N ILE A 920 -13.79 -5.41 1.52
CA ILE A 920 -12.62 -4.52 1.61
C ILE A 920 -11.63 -5.06 2.65
N GLU A 921 -12.12 -5.49 3.81
CA GLU A 921 -11.32 -6.02 4.92
C GLU A 921 -11.93 -7.34 5.40
N ASP A 922 -11.10 -8.37 5.53
CA ASP A 922 -11.47 -9.65 6.12
C ASP A 922 -11.26 -9.57 7.64
N PRO A 923 -12.28 -9.86 8.48
CA PRO A 923 -12.15 -9.84 9.94
C PRO A 923 -11.27 -10.96 10.50
N LEU A 924 -10.98 -12.03 9.75
CA LEU A 924 -10.17 -13.15 10.20
C LEU A 924 -8.67 -12.81 10.21
N PRO A 925 -7.85 -13.52 11.00
CA PRO A 925 -6.40 -13.28 11.08
C PRO A 925 -5.65 -13.47 9.76
N ASP A 926 -6.02 -14.47 8.95
CA ASP A 926 -5.31 -14.85 7.72
C ASP A 926 -5.57 -13.93 6.52
N LYS A 927 -6.62 -13.09 6.60
CA LYS A 927 -7.01 -12.11 5.57
C LYS A 927 -7.25 -12.74 4.19
N ALA A 928 -7.61 -14.02 4.14
CA ALA A 928 -7.65 -14.79 2.91
C ALA A 928 -8.82 -14.42 1.97
N SER A 929 -9.84 -13.72 2.49
CA SER A 929 -11.12 -13.52 1.81
C SER A 929 -11.39 -12.07 1.37
N GLN A 930 -10.44 -11.14 1.53
CA GLN A 930 -10.62 -9.74 1.12
C GLN A 930 -10.22 -9.48 -0.33
N LEU A 931 -10.58 -8.31 -0.85
CA LEU A 931 -10.03 -7.81 -2.11
C LEU A 931 -8.51 -7.89 -2.09
N ILE A 932 -7.94 -8.59 -3.08
CA ILE A 932 -6.51 -8.92 -3.14
C ILE A 932 -5.69 -7.65 -3.36
N ASP A 933 -6.20 -6.73 -4.18
CA ASP A 933 -5.59 -5.43 -4.41
C ASP A 933 -5.90 -4.48 -3.25
N ARG A 934 -4.92 -4.32 -2.35
CA ARG A 934 -5.05 -3.47 -1.16
C ARG A 934 -5.10 -1.97 -1.48
N ILE A 935 -4.59 -1.55 -2.64
CA ILE A 935 -4.66 -0.16 -3.09
C ILE A 935 -6.08 0.14 -3.57
N GLU A 936 -6.65 -0.75 -4.38
CA GLU A 936 -8.06 -0.68 -4.81
C GLU A 936 -9.01 -0.67 -3.62
N ALA A 937 -8.83 -1.58 -2.66
CA ALA A 937 -9.62 -1.66 -1.43
C ALA A 937 -9.59 -0.32 -0.66
N LYS A 938 -8.40 0.25 -0.47
CA LYS A 938 -8.23 1.53 0.24
C LYS A 938 -8.86 2.70 -0.51
N GLN A 939 -8.71 2.75 -1.82
CA GLN A 939 -9.27 3.82 -2.65
C GLN A 939 -10.80 3.77 -2.70
N LEU A 940 -11.39 2.57 -2.72
CA LEU A 940 -12.83 2.38 -2.59
C LEU A 940 -13.33 2.89 -1.24
N GLU A 941 -12.69 2.50 -0.13
CA GLU A 941 -13.03 3.00 1.21
C GLU A 941 -13.00 4.54 1.26
N ASP A 942 -11.92 5.15 0.76
CA ASP A 942 -11.78 6.60 0.73
C ASP A 942 -12.82 7.27 -0.17
N ARG A 943 -13.20 6.64 -1.28
CA ARG A 943 -14.22 7.18 -2.18
C ARG A 943 -15.59 7.20 -1.50
N LEU A 944 -15.97 6.11 -0.84
CA LEU A 944 -17.23 6.04 -0.09
C LEU A 944 -17.23 7.01 1.10
N GLY A 945 -16.11 7.13 1.81
CA GLY A 945 -15.92 8.14 2.87
C GLY A 945 -16.04 9.58 2.36
N ARG A 946 -15.49 9.89 1.18
CA ARG A 946 -15.63 11.19 0.50
C ARG A 946 -17.06 11.44 0.05
N PHE A 947 -17.74 10.46 -0.54
CA PHE A 947 -19.17 10.57 -0.88
C PHE A 947 -19.98 10.93 0.36
N ARG A 948 -19.80 10.23 1.48
CA ARG A 948 -20.49 10.49 2.75
C ARG A 948 -20.24 11.92 3.24
N THR A 949 -18.98 12.35 3.25
CA THR A 949 -18.58 13.67 3.78
C THR A 949 -19.07 14.82 2.88
N SER A 950 -18.97 14.68 1.56
CA SER A 950 -19.32 15.73 0.60
C SER A 950 -20.83 15.84 0.33
N SER A 951 -21.53 14.72 0.24
CA SER A 951 -23.00 14.70 0.03
C SER A 951 -23.79 14.85 1.32
N GLY A 952 -23.18 14.51 2.47
CA GLY A 952 -23.87 14.39 3.75
C GLY A 952 -24.86 13.22 3.83
N LYS A 953 -24.83 12.28 2.88
CA LYS A 953 -25.72 11.12 2.83
C LYS A 953 -25.04 9.88 3.38
N SER A 954 -25.82 8.95 3.92
CA SER A 954 -25.30 7.72 4.49
C SER A 954 -24.93 6.70 3.42
N VAL A 955 -23.99 5.83 3.72
CA VAL A 955 -23.54 4.77 2.82
C VAL A 955 -23.18 3.52 3.61
N ALA A 956 -23.43 2.35 3.03
CA ALA A 956 -23.05 1.06 3.58
C ALA A 956 -22.53 0.12 2.50
N VAL A 957 -21.66 -0.81 2.89
CA VAL A 957 -21.15 -1.90 2.05
C VAL A 957 -21.60 -3.22 2.66
N ILE A 958 -22.08 -4.13 1.80
CA ILE A 958 -22.50 -5.48 2.13
C ILE A 958 -21.64 -6.45 1.32
N ASN A 959 -21.09 -7.45 2.01
CA ASN A 959 -20.18 -8.45 1.46
C ASN A 959 -20.55 -9.87 1.92
N GLY A 960 -19.93 -10.89 1.32
CA GLY A 960 -20.00 -12.31 1.69
C GLY A 960 -18.60 -12.92 1.80
N HIS A 961 -18.41 -14.12 1.23
CA HIS A 961 -17.13 -14.79 0.96
C HIS A 961 -16.37 -15.33 2.20
N VAL A 962 -16.20 -14.51 3.24
CA VAL A 962 -15.41 -14.85 4.45
C VAL A 962 -15.99 -16.05 5.20
N GLY A 963 -17.31 -16.22 5.13
CA GLY A 963 -18.02 -17.29 5.83
C GLY A 963 -18.14 -17.12 7.34
N VAL A 964 -18.10 -15.86 7.80
CA VAL A 964 -18.49 -15.44 9.14
C VAL A 964 -19.41 -14.21 9.06
N PHE A 965 -20.34 -14.08 10.00
CA PHE A 965 -21.08 -12.83 10.18
C PHE A 965 -20.19 -11.79 10.86
N HIS A 966 -20.10 -10.59 10.31
CA HIS A 966 -19.31 -9.52 10.91
C HIS A 966 -19.85 -8.13 10.56
N GLY A 967 -19.66 -7.17 11.45
CA GLY A 967 -20.02 -5.77 11.24
C GLY A 967 -18.88 -4.88 11.71
N SER A 968 -18.53 -3.89 10.88
CA SER A 968 -17.52 -2.89 11.19
C SER A 968 -17.91 -1.52 10.62
N SER A 969 -17.05 -0.53 10.81
CA SER A 969 -17.17 0.75 10.14
C SER A 969 -15.81 1.30 9.75
N ALA A 970 -15.80 2.04 8.64
CA ALA A 970 -14.62 2.74 8.16
C ALA A 970 -15.03 4.06 7.50
N GLN A 971 -14.34 5.16 7.82
CA GLN A 971 -14.65 6.50 7.29
C GLN A 971 -16.11 6.97 7.52
N GLY A 972 -16.85 6.41 8.50
CA GLY A 972 -18.28 6.64 8.70
C GLY A 972 -19.22 5.87 7.78
N VAL A 973 -18.69 4.90 7.03
CA VAL A 973 -19.43 3.92 6.22
C VAL A 973 -19.68 2.68 7.08
N SER A 974 -20.89 2.12 7.05
CA SER A 974 -21.14 0.83 7.71
C SER A 974 -20.70 -0.32 6.80
N MET A 975 -19.92 -1.25 7.31
CA MET A 975 -19.44 -2.42 6.56
C MET A 975 -20.06 -3.68 7.18
N LEU A 976 -20.63 -4.55 6.34
CA LEU A 976 -21.28 -5.79 6.75
C LEU A 976 -20.73 -6.95 5.95
N VAL A 977 -20.35 -8.03 6.63
CA VAL A 977 -20.05 -9.32 6.03
C VAL A 977 -21.15 -10.28 6.44
N ASN A 978 -21.90 -10.78 5.46
CA ASN A 978 -22.88 -11.83 5.63
C ASN A 978 -22.17 -13.19 5.68
N GLY A 979 -22.57 -14.04 6.62
CA GLY A 979 -22.03 -15.39 6.75
C GLY A 979 -22.67 -16.39 5.77
N ASN A 980 -22.33 -17.67 5.94
CA ASN A 980 -22.75 -18.71 5.01
C ASN A 980 -24.24 -19.07 5.15
N SER A 981 -24.98 -19.10 4.04
CA SER A 981 -26.38 -19.50 4.01
C SER A 981 -26.60 -20.97 3.67
N GLY A 982 -25.63 -21.64 3.03
CA GLY A 982 -25.73 -23.07 2.70
C GLY A 982 -24.57 -23.91 3.22
N LYS A 983 -23.33 -23.52 2.87
CA LYS A 983 -22.11 -24.26 3.26
C LYS A 983 -21.78 -24.10 4.75
N ASN A 984 -20.92 -24.96 5.26
CA ASN A 984 -20.45 -24.83 6.65
C ASN A 984 -19.61 -23.56 6.84
N PRO A 985 -19.66 -22.89 8.00
CA PRO A 985 -18.88 -21.68 8.27
C PRO A 985 -17.38 -21.93 8.23
N ALA A 986 -16.59 -20.88 7.94
CA ALA A 986 -15.13 -20.97 7.83
C ALA A 986 -14.39 -20.61 9.13
N GLY A 987 -14.95 -19.70 9.94
CA GLY A 987 -14.38 -19.28 11.23
C GLY A 987 -15.00 -19.96 12.45
N ASN A 988 -14.46 -19.67 13.63
CA ASN A 988 -15.00 -20.19 14.89
C ASN A 988 -16.40 -19.60 15.20
N ALA A 989 -17.19 -20.35 15.96
CA ALA A 989 -18.59 -20.00 16.26
C ALA A 989 -18.74 -18.68 17.05
N ALA A 990 -17.79 -18.35 17.92
CA ALA A 990 -17.84 -17.13 18.73
C ALA A 990 -17.53 -15.87 17.91
N GLY A 991 -16.77 -16.00 16.82
CA GLY A 991 -16.40 -14.93 15.89
C GLY A 991 -17.34 -14.76 14.70
N GLY A 992 -18.55 -15.33 14.76
CA GLY A 992 -19.54 -15.25 13.68
C GLY A 992 -19.59 -16.46 12.73
N GLY A 993 -18.85 -17.53 13.02
CA GLY A 993 -18.86 -18.76 12.22
C GLY A 993 -20.07 -19.65 12.49
N PHE A 994 -21.22 -19.30 11.94
CA PHE A 994 -22.45 -20.11 11.93
C PHE A 994 -23.19 -19.94 10.60
N ARG A 995 -24.14 -20.83 10.27
CA ARG A 995 -25.01 -20.66 9.09
C ARG A 995 -26.21 -19.75 9.36
N GLY A 996 -26.64 -18.98 8.37
CA GLY A 996 -27.83 -18.12 8.46
C GLY A 996 -27.93 -17.13 7.31
N TRP A 997 -28.63 -16.02 7.57
CA TRP A 997 -28.75 -14.89 6.65
C TRP A 997 -28.89 -13.57 7.45
N THR A 998 -28.85 -12.42 6.78
CA THR A 998 -28.96 -11.10 7.44
C THR A 998 -30.17 -10.32 6.93
N MET A 999 -30.95 -9.73 7.84
CA MET A 999 -31.93 -8.70 7.49
C MET A 999 -31.35 -7.31 7.75
N VAL A 1000 -31.17 -6.52 6.69
CA VAL A 1000 -30.74 -5.12 6.77
C VAL A 1000 -31.97 -4.21 6.81
N GLY A 1001 -32.13 -3.49 7.92
CA GLY A 1001 -33.18 -2.49 8.06
C GLY A 1001 -32.65 -1.08 7.82
N ILE A 1002 -33.38 -0.32 7.00
CA ILE A 1002 -33.06 1.04 6.58
C ILE A 1002 -34.21 1.97 6.97
N ASP A 1003 -33.87 3.11 7.60
CA ASP A 1003 -34.76 4.24 7.81
C ASP A 1003 -34.30 5.42 6.94
N PRO A 1004 -34.88 5.59 5.74
CA PRO A 1004 -34.50 6.66 4.83
C PRO A 1004 -34.61 8.07 5.42
N SER A 1005 -35.50 8.29 6.41
CA SER A 1005 -35.65 9.61 7.04
C SER A 1005 -34.40 10.04 7.83
N ALA A 1006 -33.55 9.09 8.19
CA ALA A 1006 -32.29 9.32 8.89
C ALA A 1006 -31.05 9.24 7.98
N GLY A 1007 -31.22 9.07 6.67
CA GLY A 1007 -30.12 8.87 5.72
C GLY A 1007 -29.25 10.11 5.47
N VAL A 1008 -29.84 11.31 5.53
CA VAL A 1008 -29.10 12.57 5.39
C VAL A 1008 -28.56 12.99 6.76
N VAL A 1009 -27.25 12.83 6.95
CA VAL A 1009 -26.55 13.03 8.22
C VAL A 1009 -25.71 14.32 8.26
N GLY A 1010 -25.46 14.95 7.12
CA GLY A 1010 -24.59 16.12 6.97
C GLY A 1010 -23.11 15.77 6.82
N SER A 1011 -22.25 16.76 6.57
CA SER A 1011 -20.80 16.58 6.36
C SER A 1011 -20.08 16.07 7.62
N ASP A 1012 -20.46 16.63 8.77
CA ASP A 1012 -19.83 16.42 10.07
C ASP A 1012 -20.85 15.89 11.09
N PRO A 1013 -21.39 14.67 10.89
CA PRO A 1013 -22.40 14.14 11.77
C PRO A 1013 -21.83 13.81 13.15
N ARG A 1014 -22.70 13.81 14.17
CA ARG A 1014 -22.37 13.21 15.46
C ARG A 1014 -22.02 11.73 15.29
N PRO A 1015 -21.01 11.19 16.01
CA PRO A 1015 -20.67 9.77 15.96
C PRO A 1015 -21.91 8.87 16.13
N GLY A 1016 -22.00 7.82 15.33
CA GLY A 1016 -23.16 6.93 15.32
C GLY A 1016 -24.39 7.52 14.62
N ALA A 1017 -24.29 8.55 13.79
CA ALA A 1017 -25.44 8.99 12.99
C ALA A 1017 -25.88 7.95 11.94
N ARG A 1018 -24.92 7.27 11.31
CA ARG A 1018 -25.15 6.18 10.32
C ARG A 1018 -26.06 5.08 10.85
N LEU A 1019 -26.01 4.88 12.16
CA LEU A 1019 -26.73 3.86 12.88
C LEU A 1019 -28.26 4.13 12.95
N ARG A 1020 -28.68 5.39 12.87
CA ARG A 1020 -30.10 5.71 12.75
C ARG A 1020 -30.63 5.32 11.36
N TRP A 1021 -29.80 5.49 10.33
CA TRP A 1021 -30.15 5.10 8.97
C TRP A 1021 -30.16 3.59 8.76
N LEU A 1022 -29.13 2.85 9.21
CA LEU A 1022 -29.01 1.41 8.94
C LEU A 1022 -28.68 0.58 10.19
N ARG A 1023 -29.36 -0.57 10.30
CA ARG A 1023 -29.10 -1.67 11.24
C ARG A 1023 -29.15 -3.01 10.51
N ALA A 1024 -28.46 -4.00 11.04
CA ALA A 1024 -28.49 -5.37 10.58
C ALA A 1024 -28.92 -6.30 11.72
N GLU A 1025 -29.77 -7.26 11.39
CA GLU A 1025 -30.20 -8.35 12.25
C GLU A 1025 -29.69 -9.65 11.63
N THR A 1026 -28.84 -10.38 12.36
CA THR A 1026 -28.38 -11.70 11.90
C THR A 1026 -29.42 -12.74 12.29
N ARG A 1027 -29.77 -13.61 11.34
CA ARG A 1027 -30.75 -14.69 11.49
C ARG A 1027 -30.06 -16.03 11.30
N PRO A 1028 -29.46 -16.58 12.37
CA PRO A 1028 -28.83 -17.90 12.31
C PRO A 1028 -29.88 -18.99 12.04
N ALA A 1029 -29.47 -20.07 11.38
CA ALA A 1029 -30.26 -21.31 11.37
C ALA A 1029 -30.14 -21.97 12.76
N VAL A 1030 -31.28 -22.23 13.42
CA VAL A 1030 -31.32 -22.67 14.82
C VAL A 1030 -32.14 -23.94 14.96
N ASP A 1031 -31.54 -25.00 15.50
CA ASP A 1031 -32.27 -26.23 15.83
C ASP A 1031 -32.90 -26.15 17.23
N ALA A 1032 -32.13 -25.65 18.20
CA ALA A 1032 -32.58 -25.46 19.59
C ALA A 1032 -31.75 -24.35 20.26
N VAL A 1033 -32.35 -23.68 21.25
CA VAL A 1033 -31.71 -22.62 22.06
C VAL A 1033 -31.68 -23.07 23.52
N SER A 1034 -30.62 -22.70 24.25
CA SER A 1034 -30.49 -22.94 25.68
C SER A 1034 -30.01 -21.69 26.42
N ILE A 1035 -30.53 -21.49 27.64
CA ILE A 1035 -30.12 -20.41 28.54
C ILE A 1035 -29.33 -20.99 29.70
N GLY A 1036 -28.01 -20.76 29.74
CA GLY A 1036 -27.16 -21.09 30.87
C GLY A 1036 -27.29 -20.08 32.01
N ALA A 1037 -28.46 -20.06 32.66
CA ALA A 1037 -28.71 -19.24 33.85
C ALA A 1037 -28.71 -20.12 35.12
N PRO A 1038 -28.20 -19.62 36.26
CA PRO A 1038 -28.27 -20.34 37.53
C PRO A 1038 -29.71 -20.41 38.04
N GLU A 1039 -30.07 -21.54 38.66
CA GLU A 1039 -31.40 -21.71 39.28
C GLU A 1039 -31.65 -20.70 40.42
N THR A 1040 -30.59 -20.27 41.10
CA THR A 1040 -30.65 -19.35 42.24
C THR A 1040 -29.55 -18.29 42.20
N LEU A 1041 -29.88 -17.08 42.65
CA LEU A 1041 -28.93 -15.97 42.82
C LEU A 1041 -29.18 -15.22 44.13
N ALA A 1042 -28.13 -14.81 44.83
CA ALA A 1042 -28.29 -13.93 45.99
C ALA A 1042 -28.59 -12.48 45.53
N ALA A 1043 -29.48 -11.77 46.22
CA ALA A 1043 -29.75 -10.36 45.92
C ALA A 1043 -28.45 -9.53 45.96
N GLY A 1044 -28.22 -8.71 44.93
CA GLY A 1044 -26.99 -7.92 44.76
C GLY A 1044 -25.86 -8.64 44.00
N SER A 1045 -25.96 -9.96 43.78
CA SER A 1045 -24.99 -10.70 42.97
C SER A 1045 -25.21 -10.49 41.46
N SER A 1046 -24.17 -10.74 40.66
CA SER A 1046 -24.23 -10.76 39.20
C SER A 1046 -23.53 -11.98 38.63
N VAL A 1047 -24.04 -12.50 37.52
CA VAL A 1047 -23.45 -13.60 36.74
C VAL A 1047 -23.50 -13.25 35.25
N THR A 1048 -22.57 -13.76 34.46
CA THR A 1048 -22.65 -13.67 32.99
C THR A 1048 -23.35 -14.91 32.46
N LEU A 1049 -24.37 -14.74 31.62
CA LEU A 1049 -25.11 -15.86 31.04
C LEU A 1049 -24.30 -16.53 29.92
N GLU A 1050 -24.21 -17.86 30.00
CA GLU A 1050 -23.65 -18.71 28.94
C GLU A 1050 -24.78 -19.35 28.16
N SER A 1051 -25.36 -18.59 27.23
CA SER A 1051 -26.45 -19.08 26.37
C SER A 1051 -25.92 -19.52 25.02
N THR A 1052 -26.50 -20.58 24.47
CA THR A 1052 -26.03 -21.20 23.22
C THR A 1052 -27.22 -21.64 22.38
N PHE A 1053 -26.99 -21.83 21.08
CA PHE A 1053 -27.89 -22.56 20.20
C PHE A 1053 -27.16 -23.69 19.47
N SER A 1054 -27.89 -24.72 19.07
CA SER A 1054 -27.36 -25.82 18.25
C SER A 1054 -27.68 -25.63 16.78
N GLN A 1055 -26.73 -26.00 15.92
CA GLN A 1055 -26.89 -26.05 14.47
C GLN A 1055 -26.14 -27.28 13.93
N GLY A 1056 -26.88 -28.36 13.69
CA GLY A 1056 -26.29 -29.68 13.43
C GLY A 1056 -25.43 -30.14 14.61
N ALA A 1057 -24.15 -30.42 14.36
CA ALA A 1057 -23.19 -30.80 15.40
C ALA A 1057 -22.54 -29.61 16.10
N ALA A 1058 -22.74 -28.38 15.61
CA ALA A 1058 -22.14 -27.18 16.18
C ALA A 1058 -22.97 -26.64 17.36
N THR A 1059 -22.27 -26.12 18.38
CA THR A 1059 -22.86 -25.33 19.46
C THR A 1059 -22.31 -23.91 19.35
N VAL A 1060 -23.20 -22.93 19.20
CA VAL A 1060 -22.85 -21.53 18.93
C VAL A 1060 -23.23 -20.67 20.14
N PRO A 1061 -22.33 -19.83 20.68
CA PRO A 1061 -22.68 -18.88 21.72
C PRO A 1061 -23.68 -17.84 21.23
N VAL A 1062 -24.70 -17.55 22.03
CA VAL A 1062 -25.60 -16.41 21.81
C VAL A 1062 -24.92 -15.16 22.34
N ALA A 1063 -24.06 -14.58 21.50
CA ALA A 1063 -23.34 -13.33 21.72
C ALA A 1063 -23.14 -12.66 20.35
N TRP A 1064 -22.77 -11.38 20.32
CA TRP A 1064 -22.41 -10.68 19.08
C TRP A 1064 -21.45 -11.57 18.25
N PRO A 1065 -21.70 -11.79 16.96
CA PRO A 1065 -22.63 -11.07 16.08
C PRO A 1065 -24.05 -11.68 15.97
N VAL A 1066 -24.44 -12.61 16.84
CA VAL A 1066 -25.81 -13.16 16.90
C VAL A 1066 -26.79 -12.11 17.43
N THR A 1067 -27.85 -11.84 16.67
CA THR A 1067 -29.00 -11.06 17.16
C THR A 1067 -29.98 -11.97 17.89
N ALA A 1068 -30.42 -11.56 19.08
CA ALA A 1068 -31.36 -12.34 19.89
C ALA A 1068 -32.30 -11.46 20.71
N ASP A 1069 -33.55 -11.86 20.87
CA ASP A 1069 -34.51 -11.15 21.71
C ASP A 1069 -34.50 -11.74 23.13
N TRP A 1070 -34.19 -10.88 24.10
CA TRP A 1070 -34.21 -11.22 25.53
C TRP A 1070 -35.48 -10.67 26.18
N GLY A 1071 -35.96 -11.34 27.22
CA GLY A 1071 -37.09 -10.81 27.99
C GLY A 1071 -37.55 -11.75 29.09
N GLY A 1072 -38.84 -11.66 29.40
CA GLY A 1072 -39.55 -12.56 30.30
C GLY A 1072 -40.02 -11.92 31.62
N ASP A 1073 -40.74 -12.70 32.40
CA ASP A 1073 -41.45 -12.21 33.59
C ASP A 1073 -40.49 -11.91 34.74
N GLY A 1074 -40.61 -10.73 35.33
CA GLY A 1074 -39.73 -10.31 36.43
C GLY A 1074 -38.30 -9.95 35.98
N VAL A 1075 -38.05 -9.79 34.68
CA VAL A 1075 -36.77 -9.38 34.11
C VAL A 1075 -36.83 -7.91 33.71
N ALA A 1076 -35.84 -7.12 34.10
CA ALA A 1076 -35.61 -5.78 33.56
C ALA A 1076 -34.47 -5.84 32.53
N LEU A 1077 -34.68 -5.35 31.32
CA LEU A 1077 -33.63 -5.25 30.30
C LEU A 1077 -32.92 -3.90 30.41
N GLY A 1078 -31.58 -3.93 30.45
CA GLY A 1078 -30.76 -2.73 30.60
C GLY A 1078 -30.90 -2.03 31.96
N GLU A 1079 -30.45 -0.77 32.05
CA GLU A 1079 -30.37 -0.06 33.34
C GLU A 1079 -31.71 0.41 33.91
N GLN A 1080 -32.75 0.47 33.07
CA GLN A 1080 -34.06 1.01 33.42
C GLN A 1080 -35.07 -0.11 33.68
N GLY A 1081 -35.94 0.05 34.68
CA GLY A 1081 -37.07 -0.86 34.93
C GLY A 1081 -37.08 -1.54 36.30
N ARG A 1082 -38.24 -2.12 36.65
CA ARG A 1082 -38.47 -2.84 37.92
C ARG A 1082 -38.53 -4.34 37.64
N GLY A 1083 -37.47 -5.06 38.01
CA GLY A 1083 -37.39 -6.52 37.91
C GLY A 1083 -37.09 -7.20 39.25
N VAL A 1084 -37.16 -8.53 39.26
CA VAL A 1084 -36.48 -9.41 40.24
C VAL A 1084 -35.01 -9.55 39.87
N VAL A 1085 -34.73 -9.66 38.57
CA VAL A 1085 -33.39 -9.62 37.97
C VAL A 1085 -33.29 -8.52 36.91
N ARG A 1086 -32.07 -8.12 36.58
CA ARG A 1086 -31.73 -7.24 35.46
C ARG A 1086 -30.80 -7.97 34.52
N LEU A 1087 -31.08 -7.99 33.23
CA LEU A 1087 -30.18 -8.50 32.22
C LEU A 1087 -29.70 -7.36 31.34
N ASP A 1088 -28.40 -7.24 31.17
CA ASP A 1088 -27.80 -6.48 30.08
C ASP A 1088 -27.52 -7.44 28.91
N PRO A 1089 -28.27 -7.35 27.78
CA PRO A 1089 -28.07 -8.23 26.64
C PRO A 1089 -26.69 -8.09 25.98
N ALA A 1090 -26.09 -6.89 26.01
CA ALA A 1090 -24.81 -6.65 25.37
C ALA A 1090 -23.66 -7.32 26.14
N THR A 1091 -23.66 -7.21 27.46
CA THR A 1091 -22.65 -7.86 28.32
C THR A 1091 -23.05 -9.27 28.78
N ARG A 1092 -24.30 -9.67 28.52
CA ARG A 1092 -24.95 -10.88 29.04
C ARG A 1092 -24.95 -10.96 30.56
N ARG A 1093 -24.77 -9.83 31.24
CA ARG A 1093 -24.68 -9.76 32.70
C ARG A 1093 -26.07 -9.74 33.31
N LEU A 1094 -26.39 -10.78 34.06
CA LEU A 1094 -27.60 -10.90 34.86
C LEU A 1094 -27.31 -10.48 36.31
N THR A 1095 -27.96 -9.43 36.79
CA THR A 1095 -27.85 -8.92 38.16
C THR A 1095 -29.14 -9.19 38.94
N ALA A 1096 -29.03 -9.83 40.11
CA ALA A 1096 -30.15 -10.06 41.01
C ALA A 1096 -30.48 -8.77 41.78
N LEU A 1097 -31.71 -8.24 41.63
CA LEU A 1097 -32.09 -6.96 42.21
C LEU A 1097 -32.78 -7.11 43.57
N ARG A 1098 -33.70 -8.07 43.70
CA ARG A 1098 -34.50 -8.27 44.91
C ARG A 1098 -35.03 -9.70 45.01
N PRO A 1099 -35.35 -10.20 46.22
CA PRO A 1099 -35.92 -11.53 46.38
C PRO A 1099 -37.21 -11.73 45.58
N GLY A 1100 -37.33 -12.88 44.93
CA GLY A 1100 -38.46 -13.24 44.07
C GLY A 1100 -38.05 -14.23 42.99
N THR A 1101 -38.95 -14.54 42.07
CA THR A 1101 -38.67 -15.41 40.92
C THR A 1101 -38.77 -14.61 39.64
N ALA A 1102 -37.83 -14.81 38.72
CA ALA A 1102 -37.85 -14.29 37.36
C ALA A 1102 -37.79 -15.45 36.37
N THR A 1103 -38.49 -15.31 35.25
CA THR A 1103 -38.39 -16.24 34.11
C THR A 1103 -37.75 -15.49 32.95
N LEU A 1104 -36.53 -15.87 32.60
CA LEU A 1104 -35.81 -15.40 31.43
C LEU A 1104 -36.40 -16.06 30.17
N THR A 1105 -36.62 -15.28 29.13
CA THR A 1105 -36.93 -15.74 27.78
C THR A 1105 -35.80 -15.31 26.85
N LEU A 1106 -35.39 -16.22 25.97
CA LEU A 1106 -34.44 -15.97 24.88
C LEU A 1106 -35.05 -16.47 23.57
N VAL A 1107 -35.10 -15.63 22.55
CA VAL A 1107 -35.52 -16.00 21.20
C VAL A 1107 -34.36 -15.73 20.23
N VAL A 1108 -34.01 -16.73 19.42
CA VAL A 1108 -33.02 -16.61 18.35
C VAL A 1108 -33.65 -17.13 17.06
N ASN A 1109 -33.76 -16.26 16.04
CA ASN A 1109 -34.47 -16.53 14.78
C ASN A 1109 -35.82 -17.27 14.96
N GLY A 1110 -36.64 -16.81 15.90
CA GLY A 1110 -37.96 -17.39 16.20
C GLY A 1110 -37.97 -18.64 17.10
N VAL A 1111 -36.81 -19.25 17.39
CA VAL A 1111 -36.70 -20.38 18.32
C VAL A 1111 -36.56 -19.87 19.75
N LYS A 1112 -37.44 -20.31 20.65
CA LYS A 1112 -37.56 -19.80 22.02
C LYS A 1112 -37.05 -20.79 23.07
N ALA A 1113 -36.34 -20.27 24.07
CA ALA A 1113 -35.99 -20.95 25.32
C ALA A 1113 -36.44 -20.13 26.53
N GLU A 1114 -36.70 -20.81 27.65
CA GLU A 1114 -37.03 -20.19 28.94
C GLU A 1114 -36.17 -20.77 30.06
N SER A 1115 -35.82 -19.95 31.05
CA SER A 1115 -35.12 -20.38 32.26
C SER A 1115 -35.61 -19.60 33.48
N THR A 1116 -35.80 -20.27 34.61
CA THR A 1116 -36.31 -19.64 35.84
C THR A 1116 -35.19 -19.44 36.83
N VAL A 1117 -35.07 -18.21 37.34
CA VAL A 1117 -34.07 -17.81 38.35
C VAL A 1117 -34.80 -17.35 39.61
N THR A 1118 -34.45 -17.96 40.74
CA THR A 1118 -34.95 -17.54 42.06
C THR A 1118 -33.92 -16.68 42.77
N VAL A 1119 -34.26 -15.42 43.03
CA VAL A 1119 -33.42 -14.53 43.82
C VAL A 1119 -33.70 -14.73 45.30
N THR A 1120 -32.68 -15.13 46.04
CA THR A 1120 -32.72 -15.29 47.50
C THR A 1120 -32.24 -14.03 48.21
N ARG A 1121 -32.54 -13.93 49.51
CA ARG A 1121 -32.01 -12.84 50.34
C ARG A 1121 -30.51 -12.91 50.50
#